data_AF-A0A401NYS5-F1
#
_entry.id   AF-A0A401NYS5-F1
#
_cell.length_a   1.000
_cell.length_b   1.000
_cell.length_c   1.000
_cell.angle_alpha   90.00
_cell.angle_beta   90.00
_cell.angle_gamma   90.00
#
_symmetry.space_group_name_H-M   'P 1'
#
loop_
_entity.id
_entity.type
_entity.pdbx_description
1 polymer ?
#
loop_
_entity_poly.entity_id
_entity_poly.type
_entity_poly.pdbx_seq_one_letter_code
_entity_poly.pdbx_strand_id
1 'polypeptide(L)'
;DDEVVLQSTATIQKEQRKFCLSAEGFGGRLCFLEPTSEAKYVPPDLSICVFVLEQSLSVRALQEMLTSTGEKHNEGAQGGGHRTLLYGHAILLRHAYSGMYLTCLTTSRSLTDKLAFDVGLQEDSTGEACWWTIHPASKQRSEGEKVRIGDDLILVSVSSERYLHISISNGTIQADASFIQTLWNVHPISSGSGIAEGFLTGGHVLRLYHGHDECLTIPFTGQKDDGDYATVNYESGETGAYARSLWRVEPLRISWSGSHIKWGQSFRLRHLTSGLYLGLVEDQGLVLLEQAKSDIKATSFCLRISKEKIDLQPKRDTEGMGAPEIKYGDSICIIQHVTTGLWLTYRAPDAKTARLGPVKRKAILHQEGHMDDGIIFQRCQNEESRAARIIRKITNLFNQFIRGLDCLGKNTPFKLPMTEVKEALVDLIIYFHPPEEDLKHEDKQYKLRSLRNRQNLFKEEAMLRLVLNCIDRLNIYHSAAHFAEFAGEEAGAAWKDILNLLYELLAALIRGNRSNCAKFSKNLDWLVSKLDRLESSSGILEVLHCILIESPEALNVIKEGHIKSIISLLDKHGRNHKVLDLLSSLCVCNGVAIRVNQNLICDNLLPRRDLLLQTRLVNNVTSLRPNIFLGTSDGSAQYKKWYYELVVDQVNHFLTTDPIHLRVGWASMKGYAPYPGGGEGWGGNGVGDDLYSYGFDGLHLWSGRVARAVTSANQHVLNSDDVVSCCLDLGVPSISFRINGQPVQGMFESFNTDGLFFPVVSFSAGAKVRFLIGGHHGDFRFLPPPGYAPCYEALLPKEKLRLEPIKEYKRDYNGVRDLLGTTSHLSQASFIPKPVDTSQVRDDNKRQHPCLVNFDKLPEQERNYNLQMSLETLKTLLAFGCHVVHIKPKAEEDLQRMKLPKNYMMSNGYKPAPLDLSDVKLLTAQEVLVDKLAENAHNVWAKDRIRQGWTYGIQQVLMIRND
;
A
#
# COMPACT_ATOMS: atom_id res chain seq x y z
N ASP A 1 -20.61 -28.53 27.46
CA ASP A 1 -19.83 -29.63 26.87
C ASP A 1 -20.66 -30.70 26.15
N ASP A 2 -21.99 -30.60 26.09
CA ASP A 2 -22.81 -31.55 25.32
C ASP A 2 -22.96 -31.09 23.87
N GLU A 3 -23.03 -32.05 22.94
CA GLU A 3 -23.24 -31.80 21.51
C GLU A 3 -24.73 -31.90 21.17
N VAL A 4 -25.24 -30.87 20.50
CA VAL A 4 -26.65 -30.73 20.15
C VAL A 4 -26.84 -30.28 18.71
N VAL A 5 -28.01 -30.55 18.14
CA VAL A 5 -28.46 -29.94 16.89
C VAL A 5 -29.74 -29.15 17.14
N LEU A 6 -29.86 -28.01 16.46
CA LEU A 6 -31.07 -27.19 16.46
C LEU A 6 -31.92 -27.61 15.27
N GLN A 7 -33.10 -28.18 15.52
CA GLN A 7 -34.06 -28.59 14.49
C GLN A 7 -35.31 -27.72 14.54
N SER A 8 -35.83 -27.32 13.40
CA SER A 8 -37.13 -26.68 13.28
C SER A 8 -37.97 -27.33 12.20
N THR A 9 -39.27 -27.05 12.20
CA THR A 9 -40.23 -27.58 11.24
C THR A 9 -40.91 -26.44 10.50
N ALA A 10 -40.81 -26.44 9.17
CA ALA A 10 -41.47 -25.47 8.31
C ALA A 10 -42.37 -26.16 7.29
N THR A 11 -43.53 -25.56 7.03
CA THR A 11 -44.49 -26.09 6.05
C THR A 11 -44.18 -25.53 4.67
N ILE A 12 -43.78 -26.39 3.74
CA ILE A 12 -43.45 -26.01 2.36
C ILE A 12 -44.30 -26.85 1.42
N GLN A 13 -44.99 -26.20 0.48
CA GLN A 13 -45.88 -26.88 -0.48
C GLN A 13 -46.90 -27.83 0.19
N LYS A 14 -47.43 -27.45 1.36
CA LYS A 14 -48.37 -28.23 2.21
C LYS A 14 -47.78 -29.49 2.87
N GLU A 15 -46.48 -29.71 2.79
CA GLU A 15 -45.79 -30.78 3.52
C GLU A 15 -44.94 -30.22 4.68
N GLN A 16 -44.89 -30.94 5.80
CA GLN A 16 -44.02 -30.60 6.92
C GLN A 16 -42.58 -31.05 6.64
N ARG A 17 -41.66 -30.11 6.52
CA ARG A 17 -40.24 -30.38 6.34
C ARG A 17 -39.46 -30.00 7.60
N LYS A 18 -38.57 -30.89 8.03
CA LYS A 18 -37.67 -30.70 9.17
C LYS A 18 -36.32 -30.22 8.66
N PHE A 19 -35.80 -29.18 9.30
CA PHE A 19 -34.53 -28.55 8.96
C PHE A 19 -33.65 -28.48 10.20
N CYS A 20 -32.36 -28.77 10.03
CA CYS A 20 -31.35 -28.49 11.04
C CYS A 20 -30.61 -27.20 10.68
N LEU A 21 -30.34 -26.36 11.68
CA LEU A 21 -29.43 -25.23 11.51
C LEU A 21 -28.02 -25.78 11.24
N SER A 22 -27.37 -25.26 10.21
CA SER A 22 -26.07 -25.71 9.78
C SER A 22 -25.21 -24.54 9.32
N ALA A 23 -23.89 -24.70 9.43
CA ALA A 23 -22.95 -23.72 8.93
C ALA A 23 -21.65 -24.42 8.54
N GLU A 24 -21.02 -23.96 7.46
CA GLU A 24 -19.75 -24.55 7.02
C GLU A 24 -18.55 -23.94 7.76
N GLY A 25 -18.66 -22.67 8.15
CA GLY A 25 -17.62 -21.88 8.81
C GLY A 25 -16.54 -21.45 7.83
N PHE A 26 -15.67 -22.38 7.43
CA PHE A 26 -14.52 -22.11 6.56
C PHE A 26 -14.98 -21.67 5.15
N GLY A 27 -14.61 -20.49 4.66
CA GLY A 27 -15.02 -19.95 3.35
C GLY A 27 -16.53 -19.74 3.22
N GLY A 28 -17.22 -19.48 4.33
CA GLY A 28 -18.65 -19.22 4.37
C GLY A 28 -19.13 -19.10 5.81
N ARG A 29 -19.25 -17.87 6.30
CA ARG A 29 -19.64 -17.58 7.68
C ARG A 29 -21.13 -17.71 7.95
N LEU A 30 -21.96 -17.79 6.92
CA LEU A 30 -23.41 -17.63 7.04
C LEU A 30 -24.07 -18.99 7.28
N CYS A 31 -25.10 -19.01 8.14
CA CYS A 31 -25.84 -20.23 8.41
C CYS A 31 -26.84 -20.54 7.28
N PHE A 32 -27.09 -21.82 7.06
CA PHE A 32 -28.09 -22.34 6.14
C PHE A 32 -28.81 -23.54 6.77
N LEU A 33 -29.82 -24.07 6.09
CA LEU A 33 -30.70 -25.10 6.62
C LEU A 33 -30.51 -26.43 5.88
N GLU A 34 -30.10 -27.45 6.62
CA GLU A 34 -29.94 -28.81 6.11
C GLU A 34 -31.25 -29.59 6.30
N PRO A 35 -31.89 -30.11 5.23
CA PRO A 35 -33.12 -30.87 5.35
C PRO A 35 -32.87 -32.26 5.92
N THR A 36 -33.64 -32.64 6.94
CA THR A 36 -33.52 -33.96 7.59
C THR A 36 -34.76 -34.85 7.44
N SER A 37 -35.84 -34.37 6.81
CA SER A 37 -37.05 -35.16 6.57
C SER A 37 -36.82 -36.38 5.68
N GLU A 38 -35.92 -36.27 4.69
CA GLU A 38 -35.68 -37.28 3.67
C GLU A 38 -34.52 -38.23 4.01
N ALA A 39 -34.11 -38.28 5.28
CA ALA A 39 -32.90 -39.01 5.74
C ALA A 39 -32.82 -40.50 5.31
N LYS A 40 -33.98 -41.11 5.03
CA LYS A 40 -34.10 -42.48 4.51
C LYS A 40 -33.63 -42.64 3.07
N TYR A 41 -33.84 -41.63 2.24
CA TYR A 41 -33.51 -41.65 0.81
C TYR A 41 -32.24 -40.87 0.53
N VAL A 42 -32.06 -39.73 1.20
CA VAL A 42 -30.91 -38.84 1.06
C VAL A 42 -30.30 -38.61 2.45
N PRO A 43 -29.05 -39.03 2.70
CA PRO A 43 -28.40 -38.80 4.00
C PRO A 43 -28.20 -37.30 4.24
N PRO A 44 -28.60 -36.76 5.40
CA PRO A 44 -28.30 -35.38 5.78
C PRO A 44 -26.83 -35.23 6.20
N ASP A 45 -26.20 -34.10 5.89
CA ASP A 45 -24.84 -33.80 6.38
C ASP A 45 -24.86 -33.29 7.83
N LEU A 46 -25.08 -34.20 8.78
CA LEU A 46 -25.18 -33.86 10.20
C LEU A 46 -23.89 -33.23 10.78
N SER A 47 -22.74 -33.41 10.12
CA SER A 47 -21.45 -32.97 10.67
C SER A 47 -21.30 -31.46 10.85
N ILE A 48 -22.02 -30.67 10.04
CA ILE A 48 -22.06 -29.21 10.07
C ILE A 48 -23.28 -28.66 10.82
N CYS A 49 -24.13 -29.56 11.32
CA CYS A 49 -25.30 -29.18 12.11
C CYS A 49 -25.00 -29.19 13.61
N VAL A 50 -23.86 -29.77 14.03
CA VAL A 50 -23.55 -29.99 15.45
C VAL A 50 -23.01 -28.72 16.09
N PHE A 51 -23.67 -28.29 17.16
CA PHE A 51 -23.23 -27.23 18.06
C PHE A 51 -22.89 -27.82 19.42
N VAL A 52 -21.90 -27.22 20.09
CA VAL A 52 -21.49 -27.53 21.46
C VAL A 52 -22.02 -26.42 22.36
N LEU A 53 -22.70 -26.82 23.44
CA LEU A 53 -23.11 -25.90 24.49
C LEU A 53 -21.90 -25.58 25.37
N GLU A 54 -21.26 -24.43 25.16
CA GLU A 54 -20.01 -24.09 25.85
C GLU A 54 -20.25 -23.45 27.20
N GLN A 55 -21.18 -22.49 27.26
CA GLN A 55 -21.48 -21.76 28.48
C GLN A 55 -22.97 -21.45 28.61
N SER A 56 -23.44 -21.40 29.86
CA SER A 56 -24.77 -20.94 30.22
C SER A 56 -24.69 -20.05 31.45
N LEU A 57 -25.24 -18.85 31.35
CA LEU A 57 -25.21 -17.81 32.39
C LEU A 57 -26.58 -17.15 32.54
N SER A 58 -26.86 -16.64 33.73
CA SER A 58 -27.95 -15.68 33.88
C SER A 58 -27.58 -14.37 33.17
N VAL A 59 -28.59 -13.63 32.69
CA VAL A 59 -28.38 -12.37 31.95
C VAL A 59 -27.55 -11.36 32.76
N ARG A 60 -27.71 -11.33 34.10
CA ARG A 60 -26.91 -10.45 34.98
C ARG A 60 -25.44 -10.86 35.03
N ALA A 61 -25.16 -12.16 35.17
CA ALA A 61 -23.79 -12.66 35.19
C ALA A 61 -23.09 -12.44 33.85
N LEU A 62 -23.83 -12.53 32.73
CA LEU A 62 -23.32 -12.16 31.41
C LEU A 62 -22.93 -10.68 31.35
N GLN A 63 -23.79 -9.79 31.83
CA GLN A 63 -23.50 -8.35 31.84
C GLN A 63 -22.28 -7.99 32.72
N GLU A 64 -22.12 -8.66 33.86
CA GLU A 64 -20.92 -8.52 34.71
C GLU A 64 -19.66 -9.06 34.03
N MET A 65 -19.76 -10.19 33.31
CA MET A 65 -18.65 -10.72 32.52
C MET A 65 -18.22 -9.71 31.45
N LEU A 66 -19.17 -9.15 30.71
CA LEU A 66 -18.87 -8.23 29.60
C LEU A 66 -18.23 -6.92 30.10
N THR A 67 -18.62 -6.41 31.27
CA THR A 67 -18.04 -5.19 31.83
C THR A 67 -16.64 -5.37 32.42
N SER A 68 -16.22 -6.60 32.75
CA SER A 68 -14.90 -6.90 33.31
C SER A 68 -13.79 -7.14 32.27
N THR A 69 -14.10 -7.05 30.97
CA THR A 69 -13.18 -7.37 29.85
C THR A 69 -12.00 -6.41 29.64
N GLY A 70 -11.76 -5.46 30.55
CA GLY A 70 -10.65 -4.48 30.48
C GLY A 70 -9.30 -4.93 31.05
N GLU A 71 -9.24 -6.01 31.83
CA GLU A 71 -7.98 -6.53 32.39
C GLU A 71 -7.74 -7.99 31.97
N LYS A 72 -6.51 -8.27 31.55
CA LYS A 72 -6.02 -9.57 31.02
C LYS A 72 -6.70 -10.78 31.68
N HIS A 73 -7.24 -11.68 30.84
CA HIS A 73 -7.71 -13.00 31.23
C HIS A 73 -6.62 -13.80 31.94
N ASN A 74 -6.52 -13.65 33.25
CA ASN A 74 -6.15 -14.73 34.15
C ASN A 74 -7.42 -15.52 34.48
N GLU A 75 -7.24 -16.83 34.55
CA GLU A 75 -8.19 -17.92 34.84
C GLU A 75 -9.03 -17.69 36.11
N GLY A 76 -9.97 -16.73 36.08
CA GLY A 76 -10.73 -16.27 37.25
C GLY A 76 -12.24 -16.53 37.23
N ALA A 77 -12.79 -17.09 36.15
CA ALA A 77 -14.21 -17.48 36.07
C ALA A 77 -14.40 -18.92 35.52
N GLN A 78 -13.36 -19.76 35.59
CA GLN A 78 -13.51 -21.21 35.46
C GLN A 78 -14.02 -21.75 36.81
N GLY A 79 -15.27 -22.20 36.87
CA GLY A 79 -15.79 -22.74 38.12
C GLY A 79 -17.23 -23.22 38.06
N GLY A 80 -17.46 -24.34 37.41
CA GLY A 80 -18.65 -25.16 37.65
C GLY A 80 -18.94 -25.98 36.42
N GLY A 81 -18.66 -27.29 36.50
CA GLY A 81 -18.72 -28.28 35.42
C GLY A 81 -20.08 -28.40 34.73
N HIS A 82 -20.66 -29.60 34.63
CA HIS A 82 -21.93 -29.81 33.91
C HIS A 82 -23.10 -29.04 34.58
N ARG A 83 -23.37 -27.82 34.12
CA ARG A 83 -24.50 -26.98 34.54
C ARG A 83 -25.76 -27.35 33.76
N THR A 84 -26.91 -27.27 34.41
CA THR A 84 -28.21 -27.50 33.75
C THR A 84 -28.70 -26.22 33.07
N LEU A 85 -29.19 -26.35 31.84
CA LEU A 85 -29.85 -25.26 31.12
C LEU A 85 -31.20 -24.91 31.77
N LEU A 86 -31.40 -23.61 32.03
CA LEU A 86 -32.65 -23.06 32.54
C LEU A 86 -33.25 -22.08 31.53
N TYR A 87 -34.58 -22.02 31.45
CA TYR A 87 -35.25 -20.94 30.73
C TYR A 87 -34.86 -19.58 31.33
N GLY A 88 -34.54 -18.62 30.47
CA GLY A 88 -34.12 -17.26 30.82
C GLY A 88 -32.62 -17.06 30.93
N HIS A 89 -31.84 -18.13 30.80
CA HIS A 89 -30.39 -18.04 30.70
C HIS A 89 -29.95 -17.68 29.29
N ALA A 90 -28.82 -16.98 29.20
CA ALA A 90 -28.06 -16.80 27.99
C ALA A 90 -27.16 -18.02 27.77
N ILE A 91 -27.11 -18.51 26.53
CA ILE A 91 -26.27 -19.61 26.08
C ILE A 91 -25.26 -19.15 25.04
N LEU A 92 -24.11 -19.82 25.06
CA LEU A 92 -23.06 -19.70 24.07
C LEU A 92 -22.97 -21.01 23.28
N LEU A 93 -23.23 -20.91 21.97
CA LEU A 93 -23.20 -22.03 21.03
C LEU A 93 -21.93 -21.96 20.19
N ARG A 94 -21.10 -23.00 20.27
CA ARG A 94 -19.91 -23.15 19.43
C ARG A 94 -20.14 -24.21 18.37
N HIS A 95 -19.90 -23.90 17.11
CA HIS A 95 -20.00 -24.88 16.03
C HIS A 95 -18.87 -25.92 16.17
N ALA A 96 -19.24 -27.20 16.29
CA ALA A 96 -18.31 -28.26 16.68
C ALA A 96 -17.14 -28.43 15.70
N TYR A 97 -17.39 -28.23 14.40
CA TYR A 97 -16.42 -28.44 13.35
C TYR A 97 -15.45 -27.25 13.15
N SER A 98 -15.97 -26.03 13.01
CA SER A 98 -15.12 -24.86 12.76
C SER A 98 -14.49 -24.30 14.04
N GLY A 99 -15.09 -24.58 15.19
CA GLY A 99 -14.71 -23.98 16.48
C GLY A 99 -15.14 -22.52 16.64
N MET A 100 -15.94 -21.99 15.71
CA MET A 100 -16.47 -20.63 15.72
C MET A 100 -17.79 -20.55 16.51
N TYR A 101 -18.13 -19.36 16.99
CA TYR A 101 -19.33 -19.10 17.78
C TYR A 101 -20.50 -18.65 16.90
N LEU A 102 -21.72 -19.10 17.22
CA LEU A 102 -22.95 -18.68 16.54
C LEU A 102 -23.33 -17.25 16.96
N THR A 103 -23.45 -16.36 15.97
CA THR A 103 -23.61 -14.91 16.17
C THR A 103 -24.73 -14.33 15.32
N CYS A 104 -25.34 -13.26 15.82
CA CYS A 104 -26.14 -12.35 15.02
C CYS A 104 -25.22 -11.32 14.35
N LEU A 105 -25.09 -11.36 13.03
CA LEU A 105 -24.24 -10.45 12.26
C LEU A 105 -24.96 -9.11 12.06
N THR A 106 -24.20 -8.08 11.65
CA THR A 106 -24.75 -6.76 11.30
C THR A 106 -25.12 -6.65 9.81
N THR A 107 -24.76 -7.64 9.01
CA THR A 107 -25.11 -7.70 7.58
C THR A 107 -26.58 -8.10 7.39
N SER A 108 -27.15 -7.69 6.26
CA SER A 108 -28.51 -8.07 5.87
C SER A 108 -28.54 -8.46 4.40
N ARG A 109 -28.92 -9.72 4.12
CA ARG A 109 -29.11 -10.25 2.76
C ARG A 109 -30.57 -10.39 2.36
N SER A 110 -31.50 -10.34 3.32
CA SER A 110 -32.93 -10.54 3.05
C SER A 110 -33.47 -9.38 2.23
N LEU A 111 -33.91 -9.67 1.00
CA LEU A 111 -34.56 -8.69 0.12
C LEU A 111 -35.99 -8.37 0.59
N THR A 112 -36.60 -9.31 1.33
CA THR A 112 -37.99 -9.21 1.80
C THR A 112 -38.11 -8.53 3.16
N ASP A 113 -37.17 -8.79 4.08
CA ASP A 113 -37.14 -8.16 5.40
C ASP A 113 -35.83 -7.39 5.58
N LYS A 114 -35.86 -6.08 5.30
CA LYS A 114 -34.69 -5.20 5.46
C LYS A 114 -34.27 -5.03 6.91
N LEU A 115 -35.14 -5.37 7.86
CA LEU A 115 -34.86 -5.38 9.29
C LEU A 115 -34.52 -6.79 9.77
N ALA A 116 -34.20 -7.73 8.89
CA ALA A 116 -33.60 -9.00 9.29
C ALA A 116 -32.07 -8.86 9.28
N PHE A 117 -31.43 -9.38 10.32
CA PHE A 117 -29.96 -9.54 10.36
C PHE A 117 -29.58 -10.96 9.96
N ASP A 118 -28.42 -11.12 9.33
CA ASP A 118 -27.90 -12.44 9.01
C ASP A 118 -27.44 -13.18 10.28
N VAL A 119 -27.71 -14.49 10.32
CA VAL A 119 -27.16 -15.38 11.36
C VAL A 119 -25.93 -16.08 10.78
N GLY A 120 -24.82 -16.04 11.52
CA GLY A 120 -23.55 -16.58 11.05
C GLY A 120 -22.59 -16.97 12.16
N LEU A 121 -21.36 -17.30 11.78
CA LEU A 121 -20.30 -17.72 12.68
C LEU A 121 -19.20 -16.66 12.74
N GLN A 122 -18.63 -16.45 13.93
CA GLN A 122 -17.43 -15.62 14.15
C GLN A 122 -16.39 -16.35 15.01
N GLU A 123 -15.12 -16.00 14.84
CA GLU A 123 -14.02 -16.64 15.59
C GLU A 123 -13.95 -16.17 17.04
N ASP A 124 -14.28 -14.90 17.29
CA ASP A 124 -14.19 -14.32 18.62
C ASP A 124 -15.45 -14.58 19.44
N SER A 125 -15.27 -14.94 20.72
CA SER A 125 -16.34 -15.01 21.72
C SER A 125 -16.61 -13.66 22.39
N THR A 126 -15.98 -12.58 21.91
CA THR A 126 -16.00 -11.27 22.56
C THR A 126 -17.23 -10.48 22.12
N GLY A 127 -18.05 -10.09 23.11
CA GLY A 127 -19.20 -9.20 22.91
C GLY A 127 -20.55 -9.88 23.06
N GLU A 128 -21.61 -9.09 22.91
CA GLU A 128 -23.00 -9.53 23.14
C GLU A 128 -23.58 -10.34 21.97
N ALA A 129 -23.00 -10.23 20.77
CA ALA A 129 -23.59 -10.78 19.55
C ALA A 129 -23.56 -12.31 19.44
N CYS A 130 -22.70 -13.00 20.20
CA CYS A 130 -22.61 -14.46 20.25
C CYS A 130 -23.55 -15.12 21.28
N TRP A 131 -24.29 -14.32 22.04
CA TRP A 131 -25.14 -14.81 23.12
C TRP A 131 -26.61 -14.86 22.72
N TRP A 132 -27.27 -15.96 23.10
CA TRP A 132 -28.68 -16.20 22.80
C TRP A 132 -29.43 -16.54 24.10
N THR A 133 -30.53 -15.87 24.40
CA THR A 133 -31.40 -16.24 25.52
C THR A 133 -32.41 -17.31 25.10
N ILE A 134 -32.68 -18.24 26.02
CA ILE A 134 -33.67 -19.31 25.82
C ILE A 134 -34.99 -18.92 26.49
N HIS A 135 -36.08 -18.91 25.72
CA HIS A 135 -37.43 -18.67 26.24
C HIS A 135 -38.36 -19.85 25.93
N PRO A 136 -39.35 -20.12 26.81
CA PRO A 136 -40.32 -21.19 26.60
C PRO A 136 -41.30 -20.81 25.48
N ALA A 137 -41.63 -21.76 24.60
CA ALA A 137 -42.55 -21.53 23.49
C ALA A 137 -44.01 -21.28 23.93
N SER A 138 -44.41 -21.79 25.08
CA SER A 138 -45.78 -21.69 25.60
C SER A 138 -45.81 -21.59 27.13
N LYS A 139 -46.98 -21.29 27.69
CA LYS A 139 -47.21 -21.24 29.15
C LYS A 139 -47.08 -22.60 29.86
N GLN A 140 -46.76 -23.68 29.15
CA GLN A 140 -46.50 -25.00 29.74
C GLN A 140 -45.19 -25.04 30.56
N ARG A 141 -44.25 -24.15 30.25
CA ARG A 141 -42.98 -23.97 30.96
C ARG A 141 -42.85 -22.52 31.41
N SER A 142 -42.09 -22.30 32.48
CA SER A 142 -41.82 -20.98 33.04
C SER A 142 -40.33 -20.67 33.12
N GLU A 143 -39.99 -19.39 33.17
CA GLU A 143 -38.62 -18.91 33.39
C GLU A 143 -38.01 -19.53 34.66
N GLY A 144 -36.75 -19.97 34.59
CA GLY A 144 -36.04 -20.66 35.67
C GLY A 144 -36.29 -22.18 35.76
N GLU A 145 -37.22 -22.75 34.98
CA GLU A 145 -37.37 -24.20 34.88
C GLU A 145 -36.25 -24.84 34.04
N LYS A 146 -35.97 -26.13 34.29
CA LYS A 146 -34.98 -26.91 33.53
C LYS A 146 -35.50 -27.22 32.12
N VAL A 147 -34.67 -26.94 31.12
CA VAL A 147 -34.95 -27.32 29.73
C VAL A 147 -34.85 -28.85 29.59
N ARG A 148 -35.89 -29.49 29.05
CA ARG A 148 -35.92 -30.95 28.82
C ARG A 148 -35.62 -31.28 27.36
N ILE A 149 -35.14 -32.50 27.11
CA ILE A 149 -34.93 -33.01 25.76
C ILE A 149 -36.28 -33.03 25.02
N GLY A 150 -36.34 -32.38 23.86
CA GLY A 150 -37.56 -32.28 23.04
C GLY A 150 -38.55 -31.19 23.47
N ASP A 151 -38.19 -30.29 24.39
CA ASP A 151 -38.96 -29.05 24.59
C ASP A 151 -38.78 -28.11 23.38
N ASP A 152 -39.87 -27.43 22.97
CA ASP A 152 -39.82 -26.37 21.96
C ASP A 152 -39.28 -25.06 22.57
N LEU A 153 -38.21 -24.52 21.99
CA LEU A 153 -37.50 -23.33 22.45
C LEU A 153 -37.67 -22.15 21.50
N ILE A 154 -37.62 -20.95 22.07
CA ILE A 154 -37.45 -19.69 21.34
C ILE A 154 -36.06 -19.15 21.69
N LEU A 155 -35.24 -18.89 20.67
CA LEU A 155 -33.90 -18.32 20.82
C LEU A 155 -33.93 -16.84 20.42
N VAL A 156 -33.46 -15.97 21.32
CA VAL A 156 -33.41 -14.51 21.12
C VAL A 156 -31.97 -14.02 21.23
N SER A 157 -31.49 -13.26 20.25
CA SER A 157 -30.17 -12.64 20.27
C SER A 157 -30.10 -11.58 21.38
N VAL A 158 -29.04 -11.60 22.19
CA VAL A 158 -28.85 -10.61 23.27
C VAL A 158 -28.55 -9.21 22.70
N SER A 159 -27.74 -9.10 21.65
CA SER A 159 -27.31 -7.81 21.11
C SER A 159 -28.39 -7.07 20.32
N SER A 160 -29.25 -7.82 19.64
CA SER A 160 -30.23 -7.25 18.70
C SER A 160 -31.68 -7.42 19.15
N GLU A 161 -31.93 -8.21 20.20
CA GLU A 161 -33.27 -8.56 20.69
C GLU A 161 -34.18 -9.17 19.60
N ARG A 162 -33.57 -9.91 18.66
CA ARG A 162 -34.27 -10.55 17.53
C ARG A 162 -34.31 -12.06 17.68
N TYR A 163 -35.38 -12.67 17.19
CA TYR A 163 -35.55 -14.12 17.22
C TYR A 163 -34.74 -14.79 16.13
N LEU A 164 -34.18 -15.96 16.44
CA LEU A 164 -33.65 -16.85 15.41
C LEU A 164 -34.81 -17.39 14.57
N HIS A 165 -34.91 -16.91 13.33
CA HIS A 165 -36.05 -17.09 12.45
C HIS A 165 -35.68 -17.88 11.19
N ILE A 166 -36.65 -18.65 10.68
CA ILE A 166 -36.55 -19.32 9.38
C ILE A 166 -37.39 -18.53 8.38
N SER A 167 -36.73 -17.77 7.52
CA SER A 167 -37.39 -17.02 6.46
C SER A 167 -37.49 -17.85 5.17
N ILE A 168 -38.67 -17.78 4.56
CA ILE A 168 -38.96 -18.43 3.27
C ILE A 168 -39.28 -17.30 2.30
N SER A 169 -38.36 -17.00 1.39
CA SER A 169 -38.52 -15.94 0.39
C SER A 169 -38.22 -16.47 -1.01
N ASN A 170 -39.15 -16.26 -1.95
CA ASN A 170 -39.00 -16.58 -3.38
C ASN A 170 -38.41 -17.98 -3.69
N GLY A 171 -38.79 -19.00 -2.90
CA GLY A 171 -38.31 -20.38 -3.07
C GLY A 171 -36.96 -20.70 -2.41
N THR A 172 -36.29 -19.72 -1.81
CA THR A 172 -35.10 -19.94 -0.97
C THR A 172 -35.48 -19.93 0.52
N ILE A 173 -34.92 -20.86 1.27
CA ILE A 173 -35.12 -21.00 2.71
C ILE A 173 -33.82 -20.59 3.38
N GLN A 174 -33.89 -19.62 4.29
CA GLN A 174 -32.71 -19.04 4.94
C GLN A 174 -32.94 -18.93 6.45
N ALA A 175 -31.85 -18.87 7.21
CA ALA A 175 -31.89 -18.57 8.63
C ALA A 175 -31.46 -17.11 8.83
N ASP A 176 -32.33 -16.31 9.45
CA ASP A 176 -32.09 -14.91 9.76
C ASP A 176 -32.51 -14.58 11.20
N ALA A 177 -32.15 -13.39 11.67
CA ALA A 177 -32.58 -12.85 12.95
C ALA A 177 -33.61 -11.74 12.68
N SER A 178 -34.89 -12.04 12.96
CA SER A 178 -36.05 -11.16 12.67
C SER A 178 -36.98 -11.05 13.88
N PHE A 179 -38.07 -10.28 13.76
CA PHE A 179 -39.09 -10.12 14.79
C PHE A 179 -40.11 -11.27 14.84
N ILE A 180 -40.02 -12.22 13.91
CA ILE A 180 -40.92 -13.38 13.83
C ILE A 180 -40.34 -14.55 14.63
N GLN A 181 -41.11 -15.09 15.56
CA GLN A 181 -40.73 -16.24 16.37
C GLN A 181 -40.70 -17.53 15.54
N THR A 182 -39.68 -18.36 15.75
CA THR A 182 -39.60 -19.72 15.20
C THR A 182 -39.34 -20.69 16.34
N LEU A 183 -40.03 -21.83 16.31
CA LEU A 183 -39.86 -22.90 17.30
C LEU A 183 -38.65 -23.76 16.94
N TRP A 184 -37.74 -23.91 17.89
CA TRP A 184 -36.52 -24.71 17.76
C TRP A 184 -36.51 -25.84 18.77
N ASN A 185 -36.27 -27.05 18.29
CA ASN A 185 -36.10 -28.26 19.08
C ASN A 185 -34.61 -28.61 19.21
N VAL A 186 -34.16 -28.83 20.45
CA VAL A 186 -32.79 -29.24 20.73
C VAL A 186 -32.74 -30.77 20.80
N HIS A 187 -32.00 -31.38 19.88
CA HIS A 187 -31.76 -32.83 19.91
C HIS A 187 -30.33 -33.12 20.39
N PRO A 188 -30.15 -34.01 21.39
CA PRO A 188 -28.83 -34.43 21.83
C PRO A 188 -28.19 -35.32 20.77
N ILE A 189 -26.93 -35.04 20.42
CA ILE A 189 -26.12 -35.85 19.52
C ILE A 189 -25.19 -36.76 20.31
N SER A 190 -24.47 -36.18 21.27
CA SER A 190 -23.60 -36.90 22.21
C SER A 190 -23.58 -36.15 23.54
N SER A 191 -23.23 -36.84 24.63
CA SER A 191 -23.02 -36.21 25.93
C SER A 191 -21.56 -36.29 26.31
N GLY A 192 -20.97 -35.15 26.68
CA GLY A 192 -19.54 -35.06 27.03
C GLY A 192 -19.17 -35.94 28.23
N SER A 193 -20.08 -36.10 29.19
CA SER A 193 -19.87 -36.92 30.39
C SER A 193 -19.99 -38.44 30.16
N GLY A 194 -20.65 -38.86 29.07
CA GLY A 194 -20.97 -40.26 28.79
C GLY A 194 -20.07 -40.94 27.77
N ILE A 195 -19.05 -40.24 27.25
CA ILE A 195 -18.10 -40.78 26.28
C ILE A 195 -17.02 -41.56 27.02
N ALA A 196 -16.99 -42.88 26.82
CA ALA A 196 -15.89 -43.73 27.27
C ALA A 196 -14.65 -43.54 26.37
N GLU A 197 -13.49 -43.34 26.99
CA GLU A 197 -12.22 -43.18 26.25
C GLU A 197 -11.81 -44.45 25.50
N GLY A 198 -11.34 -44.29 24.26
CA GLY A 198 -10.83 -45.40 23.44
C GLY A 198 -11.90 -46.22 22.71
N PHE A 199 -13.19 -45.85 22.78
CA PHE A 199 -14.29 -46.55 22.11
C PHE A 199 -14.81 -45.82 20.86
N LEU A 200 -15.35 -46.60 19.91
CA LEU A 200 -15.95 -46.10 18.69
C LEU A 200 -17.35 -45.52 18.97
N THR A 201 -17.51 -44.22 18.74
CA THR A 201 -18.80 -43.53 18.68
C THR A 201 -19.15 -43.16 17.24
N GLY A 202 -20.44 -42.92 16.98
CA GLY A 202 -20.87 -42.40 15.69
C GLY A 202 -20.38 -40.97 15.44
N GLY A 203 -20.19 -40.63 14.16
CA GLY A 203 -19.64 -39.34 13.74
C GLY A 203 -18.11 -39.26 13.75
N HIS A 204 -17.42 -40.23 14.37
CA HIS A 204 -15.96 -40.30 14.36
C HIS A 204 -15.39 -40.58 12.96
N VAL A 205 -14.18 -40.08 12.76
CA VAL A 205 -13.38 -40.24 11.54
C VAL A 205 -12.22 -41.18 11.83
N LEU A 206 -12.08 -42.21 11.01
CA LEU A 206 -11.19 -43.33 11.26
C LEU A 206 -10.54 -43.84 9.96
N ARG A 207 -9.47 -44.61 10.14
CA ARG A 207 -8.83 -45.42 9.11
C ARG A 207 -9.15 -46.89 9.35
N LEU A 208 -9.39 -47.61 8.25
CA LEU A 208 -9.69 -49.04 8.26
C LEU A 208 -8.44 -49.80 7.82
N TYR A 209 -7.77 -50.47 8.76
CA TYR A 209 -6.62 -51.32 8.47
C TYR A 209 -7.04 -52.76 8.32
N HIS A 210 -6.64 -53.37 7.21
CA HIS A 210 -6.73 -54.80 6.96
C HIS A 210 -5.37 -55.44 7.28
N GLY A 211 -5.36 -56.45 8.16
CA GLY A 211 -4.11 -56.98 8.71
C GLY A 211 -3.33 -55.92 9.49
N HIS A 212 -2.02 -55.83 9.26
CA HIS A 212 -1.13 -54.90 9.97
C HIS A 212 -0.81 -53.60 9.20
N ASP A 213 -0.73 -53.64 7.85
CA ASP A 213 -0.14 -52.54 7.06
C ASP A 213 -0.99 -52.05 5.87
N GLU A 214 -2.11 -52.71 5.53
CA GLU A 214 -2.93 -52.33 4.37
C GLU A 214 -4.13 -51.46 4.82
N CYS A 215 -4.33 -50.29 4.21
CA CYS A 215 -5.47 -49.42 4.57
C CYS A 215 -6.49 -49.30 3.43
N LEU A 216 -7.77 -49.21 3.77
CA LEU A 216 -8.86 -48.98 2.81
C LEU A 216 -8.80 -47.55 2.26
N THR A 217 -8.67 -47.42 0.94
CA THR A 217 -8.47 -46.13 0.27
C THR A 217 -9.14 -46.09 -1.12
N ILE A 218 -9.12 -44.91 -1.73
CA ILE A 218 -9.63 -44.64 -3.07
C ILE A 218 -8.47 -44.31 -4.03
N PRO A 219 -8.62 -44.48 -5.35
CA PRO A 219 -7.58 -44.10 -6.30
C PRO A 219 -7.26 -42.59 -6.24
N PHE A 220 -6.00 -42.26 -6.56
CA PHE A 220 -5.53 -40.87 -6.59
C PHE A 220 -6.16 -40.08 -7.76
N THR A 221 -6.69 -38.90 -7.46
CA THR A 221 -7.43 -38.01 -8.38
C THR A 221 -6.67 -37.58 -9.63
N GLY A 222 -5.33 -37.74 -9.65
CA GLY A 222 -4.48 -37.40 -10.80
C GLY A 222 -4.45 -38.43 -11.94
N GLN A 223 -4.95 -39.65 -11.73
CA GLN A 223 -5.21 -40.64 -12.78
C GLN A 223 -6.66 -40.48 -13.24
N LYS A 224 -6.91 -39.49 -14.12
CA LYS A 224 -8.23 -39.27 -14.71
C LYS A 224 -8.45 -40.25 -15.87
N ASP A 225 -9.00 -41.41 -15.57
CA ASP A 225 -9.95 -42.07 -16.46
C ASP A 225 -11.34 -41.91 -15.82
N ASP A 226 -12.28 -41.32 -16.58
CA ASP A 226 -13.56 -40.75 -16.16
C ASP A 226 -14.58 -41.76 -15.53
N GLY A 227 -14.14 -42.96 -15.13
CA GLY A 227 -14.96 -44.02 -14.55
C GLY A 227 -14.48 -44.62 -13.23
N ASP A 228 -13.29 -44.28 -12.73
CA ASP A 228 -12.64 -45.04 -11.64
C ASP A 228 -12.87 -44.52 -10.21
N TYR A 229 -13.51 -43.36 -10.03
CA TYR A 229 -13.92 -42.86 -8.69
C TYR A 229 -14.89 -43.79 -7.97
N ALA A 230 -15.45 -44.77 -8.68
CA ALA A 230 -16.33 -45.77 -8.12
C ALA A 230 -15.57 -46.89 -7.40
N THR A 231 -14.25 -47.06 -7.57
CA THR A 231 -13.55 -48.25 -7.04
C THR A 231 -12.87 -48.01 -5.71
N VAL A 232 -12.96 -49.00 -4.82
CA VAL A 232 -12.36 -48.99 -3.48
C VAL A 232 -11.27 -50.05 -3.41
N ASN A 233 -10.09 -49.68 -2.91
CA ASN A 233 -8.90 -50.54 -2.90
C ASN A 233 -8.24 -50.57 -1.52
N TYR A 234 -7.53 -51.64 -1.23
CA TYR A 234 -6.52 -51.71 -0.18
C TYR A 234 -5.15 -51.40 -0.80
N GLU A 235 -4.43 -50.48 -0.17
CA GLU A 235 -3.06 -50.13 -0.55
C GLU A 235 -2.15 -50.19 0.68
N SER A 236 -0.99 -50.84 0.52
CA SER A 236 0.07 -50.92 1.53
C SER A 236 0.99 -49.69 1.50
N GLY A 237 1.50 -49.25 2.66
CA GLY A 237 2.56 -48.24 2.77
C GLY A 237 2.13 -46.94 3.47
N GLU A 238 2.65 -45.79 3.02
CA GLU A 238 2.35 -44.46 3.60
C GLU A 238 0.92 -43.97 3.35
N THR A 239 0.07 -44.79 2.73
CA THR A 239 -1.36 -44.51 2.49
C THR A 239 -2.14 -44.23 3.77
N GLY A 240 -1.70 -44.82 4.89
CA GLY A 240 -2.20 -44.53 6.24
C GLY A 240 -1.93 -43.10 6.71
N ALA A 241 -1.09 -42.31 6.03
CA ALA A 241 -0.88 -40.89 6.32
C ALA A 241 -1.69 -39.96 5.39
N TYR A 242 -2.32 -40.48 4.34
CA TYR A 242 -2.99 -39.67 3.32
C TYR A 242 -4.45 -39.39 3.67
N ALA A 243 -4.99 -38.28 3.15
CA ALA A 243 -6.38 -37.86 3.38
C ALA A 243 -7.41 -38.82 2.75
N ARG A 244 -7.06 -39.46 1.62
CA ARG A 244 -7.87 -40.46 0.90
C ARG A 244 -8.12 -41.80 1.62
N SER A 245 -7.59 -41.97 2.84
CA SER A 245 -7.83 -43.15 3.68
C SER A 245 -8.85 -42.88 4.79
N LEU A 246 -9.43 -41.68 4.83
CA LEU A 246 -10.30 -41.22 5.92
C LEU A 246 -11.78 -41.49 5.65
N TRP A 247 -12.40 -42.21 6.57
CA TRP A 247 -13.80 -42.58 6.54
C TRP A 247 -14.54 -42.10 7.78
N ARG A 248 -15.78 -41.65 7.61
CA ARG A 248 -16.69 -41.27 8.69
C ARG A 248 -17.78 -42.32 8.86
N VAL A 249 -18.04 -42.68 10.11
CA VAL A 249 -19.13 -43.58 10.48
C VAL A 249 -20.38 -42.74 10.78
N GLU A 250 -21.44 -42.90 10.00
CA GLU A 250 -22.69 -42.15 10.17
C GLU A 250 -23.86 -43.11 10.50
N PRO A 251 -24.26 -43.23 11.78
CA PRO A 251 -25.40 -44.07 12.16
C PRO A 251 -26.71 -43.63 11.51
N LEU A 252 -27.64 -44.57 11.29
CA LEU A 252 -28.96 -44.31 10.69
C LEU A 252 -29.95 -43.66 11.68
N ARG A 253 -29.54 -42.60 12.38
CA ARG A 253 -30.34 -41.83 13.35
C ARG A 253 -29.89 -40.37 13.40
N ILE A 254 -30.79 -39.48 13.80
CA ILE A 254 -30.48 -38.05 13.99
C ILE A 254 -30.07 -37.82 15.45
N SER A 255 -31.02 -37.96 16.38
CA SER A 255 -30.75 -37.94 17.83
C SER A 255 -29.82 -39.08 18.22
N TRP A 256 -28.91 -38.84 19.16
CA TRP A 256 -27.92 -39.80 19.66
C TRP A 256 -27.08 -40.44 18.55
N SER A 257 -26.84 -39.73 17.45
CA SER A 257 -25.95 -40.20 16.38
C SER A 257 -24.48 -40.28 16.83
N GLY A 258 -24.09 -39.58 17.90
CA GLY A 258 -22.79 -39.70 18.56
C GLY A 258 -22.71 -40.73 19.69
N SER A 259 -23.70 -41.62 19.82
CA SER A 259 -23.66 -42.72 20.80
C SER A 259 -22.58 -43.77 20.47
N HIS A 260 -22.25 -44.61 21.45
CA HIS A 260 -21.32 -45.74 21.27
C HIS A 260 -21.88 -46.71 20.24
N ILE A 261 -21.06 -47.03 19.22
CA ILE A 261 -21.44 -48.01 18.19
C ILE A 261 -21.42 -49.40 18.81
N LYS A 262 -22.51 -50.14 18.57
CA LYS A 262 -22.69 -51.52 19.05
C LYS A 262 -22.55 -52.54 17.92
N TRP A 263 -22.24 -53.78 18.29
CA TRP A 263 -22.28 -54.90 17.35
C TRP A 263 -23.68 -55.05 16.75
N GLY A 264 -23.75 -55.22 15.43
CA GLY A 264 -25.00 -55.33 14.66
C GLY A 264 -25.75 -54.02 14.42
N GLN A 265 -25.25 -52.86 14.87
CA GLN A 265 -25.86 -51.57 14.58
C GLN A 265 -25.60 -51.15 13.13
N SER A 266 -26.64 -50.64 12.45
CA SER A 266 -26.55 -50.16 11.07
C SER A 266 -26.04 -48.72 10.97
N PHE A 267 -25.09 -48.48 10.07
CA PHE A 267 -24.53 -47.17 9.75
C PHE A 267 -24.13 -47.07 8.27
N ARG A 268 -23.89 -45.85 7.81
CA ARG A 268 -23.29 -45.52 6.51
C ARG A 268 -21.81 -45.23 6.69
N LEU A 269 -21.01 -45.56 5.68
CA LEU A 269 -19.61 -45.16 5.58
C LEU A 269 -19.48 -44.06 4.54
N ARG A 270 -19.01 -42.89 4.98
CA ARG A 270 -18.79 -41.73 4.11
C ARG A 270 -17.30 -41.47 3.96
N HIS A 271 -16.84 -41.33 2.73
CA HIS A 271 -15.46 -40.93 2.45
C HIS A 271 -15.32 -39.41 2.58
N LEU A 272 -14.32 -38.93 3.34
CA LEU A 272 -14.25 -37.50 3.70
C LEU A 272 -13.91 -36.57 2.54
N THR A 273 -12.85 -36.86 1.78
CA THR A 273 -12.33 -35.92 0.78
C THR A 273 -13.20 -35.89 -0.48
N SER A 274 -13.77 -37.02 -0.89
CA SER A 274 -14.72 -37.06 -2.01
C SER A 274 -16.15 -36.74 -1.59
N GLY A 275 -16.54 -37.08 -0.36
CA GLY A 275 -17.90 -36.89 0.13
C GLY A 275 -18.91 -37.94 -0.28
N LEU A 276 -18.46 -38.99 -0.96
CA LEU A 276 -19.28 -40.07 -1.45
C LEU A 276 -19.51 -41.12 -0.36
N TYR A 277 -20.58 -41.90 -0.50
CA TYR A 277 -20.95 -42.97 0.41
C TYR A 277 -20.54 -44.32 -0.17
N LEU A 278 -20.02 -45.21 0.67
CA LEU A 278 -19.84 -46.60 0.26
C LEU A 278 -21.21 -47.24 0.07
N GLY A 279 -21.41 -47.95 -1.03
CA GLY A 279 -22.65 -48.66 -1.28
C GLY A 279 -22.49 -49.84 -2.24
N LEU A 280 -23.50 -50.71 -2.24
CA LEU A 280 -23.60 -51.85 -3.14
C LEU A 280 -24.68 -51.58 -4.18
N VAL A 281 -24.30 -51.62 -5.46
CA VAL A 281 -25.22 -51.58 -6.60
C VAL A 281 -25.20 -52.93 -7.31
N GLU A 282 -26.37 -53.48 -7.63
CA GLU A 282 -26.52 -54.84 -8.17
C GLU A 282 -25.64 -55.09 -9.40
N ASP A 283 -25.53 -54.12 -10.33
CA ASP A 283 -24.77 -54.27 -11.58
C ASP A 283 -23.27 -53.95 -11.45
N GLN A 284 -22.89 -53.09 -10.50
CA GLN A 284 -21.52 -52.52 -10.41
C GLN A 284 -20.70 -53.08 -9.23
N GLY A 285 -21.35 -53.78 -8.30
CA GLY A 285 -20.73 -54.27 -7.07
C GLY A 285 -20.52 -53.15 -6.05
N LEU A 286 -19.41 -53.23 -5.30
CA LEU A 286 -19.05 -52.25 -4.28
C LEU A 286 -18.53 -50.96 -4.94
N VAL A 287 -19.27 -49.87 -4.77
CA VAL A 287 -18.97 -48.58 -5.39
C VAL A 287 -19.15 -47.40 -4.44
N LEU A 288 -18.61 -46.24 -4.82
CA LEU A 288 -18.88 -44.96 -4.18
C LEU A 288 -20.07 -44.25 -4.83
N LEU A 289 -21.09 -43.94 -4.03
CA LEU A 289 -22.33 -43.32 -4.44
C LEU A 289 -22.41 -41.85 -4.02
N GLU A 290 -23.01 -41.03 -4.88
CA GLU A 290 -23.37 -39.66 -4.54
C GLU A 290 -24.51 -39.62 -3.52
N GLN A 291 -24.60 -38.51 -2.77
CA GLN A 291 -25.61 -38.30 -1.72
C GLN A 291 -27.05 -38.57 -2.23
N ALA A 292 -27.39 -38.12 -3.43
CA ALA A 292 -28.72 -38.31 -4.02
C ALA A 292 -29.08 -39.78 -4.33
N LYS A 293 -28.09 -40.67 -4.47
CA LYS A 293 -28.26 -42.10 -4.81
C LYS A 293 -27.98 -43.03 -3.62
N SER A 294 -27.73 -42.48 -2.44
CA SER A 294 -27.27 -43.21 -1.25
C SER A 294 -28.42 -43.60 -0.31
N ASP A 295 -29.36 -44.39 -0.83
CA ASP A 295 -30.50 -44.88 -0.07
C ASP A 295 -30.06 -45.86 1.05
N ILE A 296 -30.92 -46.09 2.04
CA ILE A 296 -30.60 -47.02 3.15
C ILE A 296 -30.32 -48.44 2.62
N LYS A 297 -30.98 -48.88 1.54
CA LYS A 297 -30.83 -50.26 1.05
C LYS A 297 -29.44 -50.53 0.47
N ALA A 298 -28.85 -49.57 -0.24
CA ALA A 298 -27.54 -49.72 -0.84
C ALA A 298 -26.38 -49.42 0.12
N THR A 299 -26.61 -48.56 1.13
CA THR A 299 -25.52 -47.97 1.96
C THR A 299 -25.51 -48.41 3.42
N SER A 300 -26.32 -49.41 3.79
CA SER A 300 -26.42 -49.89 5.18
C SER A 300 -25.41 -51.00 5.47
N PHE A 301 -24.45 -50.69 6.33
CA PHE A 301 -23.44 -51.62 6.83
C PHE A 301 -23.56 -51.82 8.34
N CYS A 302 -23.09 -52.96 8.84
CA CYS A 302 -22.99 -53.22 10.27
C CYS A 302 -21.67 -53.92 10.62
N LEU A 303 -21.27 -53.83 11.90
CA LEU A 303 -20.08 -54.50 12.43
C LEU A 303 -20.46 -55.82 13.10
N ARG A 304 -19.66 -56.86 12.85
CA ARG A 304 -19.81 -58.21 13.41
C ARG A 304 -18.49 -58.71 13.99
N ILE A 305 -18.58 -59.58 14.99
CA ILE A 305 -17.44 -60.21 15.66
C ILE A 305 -16.93 -61.41 14.84
N SER A 306 -17.86 -62.21 14.29
CA SER A 306 -17.57 -63.40 13.50
C SER A 306 -18.52 -63.50 12.31
N LYS A 307 -18.16 -64.36 11.35
CA LYS A 307 -18.98 -64.66 10.15
C LYS A 307 -20.11 -65.66 10.41
N GLU A 308 -20.41 -65.94 11.67
CA GLU A 308 -21.51 -66.83 12.03
C GLU A 308 -22.87 -66.18 11.72
N LYS A 309 -23.78 -66.97 11.15
CA LYS A 309 -25.17 -66.59 10.90
C LYS A 309 -25.96 -66.57 12.23
N ILE A 310 -25.57 -65.67 13.13
CA ILE A 310 -26.35 -65.38 14.34
C ILE A 310 -27.44 -64.38 13.94
N ASP A 311 -28.70 -64.79 14.02
CA ASP A 311 -29.86 -63.91 13.97
C ASP A 311 -29.82 -62.96 15.17
N LEU A 312 -29.10 -61.84 15.04
CA LEU A 312 -29.19 -60.77 16.01
C LEU A 312 -30.56 -60.12 15.83
N GLN A 313 -31.45 -60.31 16.81
CA GLN A 313 -32.66 -59.50 16.92
C GLN A 313 -32.27 -58.01 16.88
N PRO A 314 -33.04 -57.16 16.18
CA PRO A 314 -32.77 -55.73 16.16
C PRO A 314 -32.76 -55.19 17.59
N LYS A 315 -31.57 -54.81 18.10
CA LYS A 315 -31.42 -54.20 19.43
C LYS A 315 -32.29 -52.93 19.46
N ARG A 316 -33.14 -52.78 20.49
CA ARG A 316 -33.99 -51.59 20.71
C ARG A 316 -33.15 -50.31 20.70
N ASP A 317 -33.72 -49.25 20.13
CA ASP A 317 -33.12 -47.92 20.18
C ASP A 317 -32.84 -47.51 21.63
N THR A 318 -31.57 -47.24 21.93
CA THR A 318 -31.16 -46.75 23.25
C THR A 318 -31.22 -45.23 23.25
N GLU A 319 -32.03 -44.66 24.14
CA GLU A 319 -32.02 -43.23 24.48
C GLU A 319 -30.85 -42.98 25.43
N GLY A 320 -29.74 -42.44 24.92
CA GLY A 320 -28.48 -42.22 25.65
C GLY A 320 -27.25 -42.73 24.91
N MET A 321 -26.07 -42.61 25.54
CA MET A 321 -24.79 -43.02 24.95
C MET A 321 -24.67 -44.53 24.69
N GLY A 322 -25.43 -45.37 25.40
CA GLY A 322 -25.36 -46.83 25.27
C GLY A 322 -24.09 -47.45 25.86
N ALA A 323 -23.98 -48.77 25.80
CA ALA A 323 -22.81 -49.50 26.29
C ALA A 323 -21.63 -49.41 25.28
N PRO A 324 -20.41 -49.09 25.72
CA PRO A 324 -19.23 -49.07 24.86
C PRO A 324 -18.75 -50.50 24.54
N GLU A 325 -18.92 -50.95 23.29
CA GLU A 325 -18.60 -52.33 22.87
C GLU A 325 -17.33 -52.43 21.99
N ILE A 326 -17.08 -51.47 21.10
CA ILE A 326 -16.00 -51.52 20.10
C ILE A 326 -14.85 -50.59 20.49
N LYS A 327 -13.65 -51.15 20.66
CA LYS A 327 -12.43 -50.44 21.09
C LYS A 327 -11.44 -50.25 19.93
N TYR A 328 -10.86 -49.06 19.82
CA TYR A 328 -9.83 -48.78 18.80
C TYR A 328 -8.57 -49.63 19.04
N GLY A 329 -7.96 -50.13 17.97
CA GLY A 329 -6.75 -50.97 18.00
C GLY A 329 -6.97 -52.41 18.46
N ASP A 330 -7.84 -52.64 19.45
CA ASP A 330 -8.03 -53.96 20.07
C ASP A 330 -9.16 -54.78 19.42
N SER A 331 -10.22 -54.13 18.95
CA SER A 331 -11.37 -54.83 18.36
C SER A 331 -11.13 -55.15 16.89
N ILE A 332 -11.10 -56.44 16.56
CA ILE A 332 -11.11 -56.91 15.17
C ILE A 332 -12.55 -56.95 14.70
N CYS A 333 -12.87 -56.10 13.73
CA CYS A 333 -14.24 -55.92 13.23
C CYS A 333 -14.37 -56.51 11.83
N ILE A 334 -15.50 -57.16 11.54
CA ILE A 334 -15.86 -57.61 10.20
C ILE A 334 -17.07 -56.79 9.72
N ILE A 335 -16.97 -56.20 8.53
CA ILE A 335 -18.03 -55.37 7.95
C ILE A 335 -18.97 -56.24 7.12
N GLN A 336 -20.26 -56.13 7.39
CA GLN A 336 -21.32 -56.83 6.65
C GLN A 336 -22.31 -55.82 6.06
N HIS A 337 -22.76 -56.05 4.82
CA HIS A 337 -23.87 -55.31 4.24
C HIS A 337 -25.21 -55.83 4.78
N VAL A 338 -26.04 -54.96 5.36
CA VAL A 338 -27.22 -55.38 6.14
C VAL A 338 -28.30 -56.00 5.25
N THR A 339 -28.55 -55.45 4.06
CA THR A 339 -29.66 -55.91 3.20
C THR A 339 -29.34 -57.20 2.45
N THR A 340 -28.10 -57.38 2.00
CA THR A 340 -27.69 -58.58 1.22
C THR A 340 -26.99 -59.64 2.07
N GLY A 341 -26.53 -59.29 3.27
CA GLY A 341 -25.77 -60.18 4.15
C GLY A 341 -24.34 -60.48 3.67
N LEU A 342 -23.86 -59.83 2.60
CA LEU A 342 -22.52 -60.04 2.05
C LEU A 342 -21.44 -59.44 2.95
N TRP A 343 -20.27 -60.06 2.97
CA TRP A 343 -19.10 -59.67 3.76
C TRP A 343 -18.11 -58.84 2.93
N LEU A 344 -17.56 -57.79 3.52
CA LEU A 344 -16.47 -57.03 2.93
C LEU A 344 -15.19 -57.87 2.94
N THR A 345 -14.65 -58.12 1.75
CA THR A 345 -13.42 -58.90 1.51
C THR A 345 -12.64 -58.24 0.39
N TYR A 346 -11.43 -58.71 0.12
CA TYR A 346 -10.65 -58.28 -1.05
C TYR A 346 -10.74 -59.30 -2.19
N ARG A 347 -10.50 -58.86 -3.43
CA ARG A 347 -10.28 -59.72 -4.59
C ARG A 347 -8.81 -60.08 -4.65
N ALA A 348 -8.49 -61.38 -4.70
CA ALA A 348 -7.12 -61.86 -4.82
C ALA A 348 -6.43 -61.27 -6.08
N PRO A 349 -5.20 -60.75 -5.98
CA PRO A 349 -4.49 -60.17 -7.12
C PRO A 349 -4.10 -61.26 -8.13
N ASP A 350 -4.23 -60.95 -9.43
CA ASP A 350 -3.79 -61.84 -10.51
C ASP A 350 -2.27 -62.11 -10.44
N ALA A 351 -1.82 -63.33 -10.71
CA ALA A 351 -0.42 -63.74 -10.60
C ALA A 351 0.57 -62.92 -11.47
N LYS A 352 0.07 -62.15 -12.46
CA LYS A 352 0.86 -61.23 -13.30
C LYS A 352 1.06 -59.85 -12.69
N THR A 353 0.09 -59.34 -11.93
CA THR A 353 0.12 -57.97 -11.37
C THR A 353 0.89 -57.89 -10.05
N ALA A 354 1.01 -58.99 -9.31
CA ALA A 354 1.81 -59.05 -8.08
C ALA A 354 3.33 -58.84 -8.28
N ARG A 355 3.84 -58.90 -9.52
CA ARG A 355 5.27 -58.72 -9.85
C ARG A 355 5.67 -57.29 -10.21
N LEU A 356 4.71 -56.35 -10.31
CA LEU A 356 4.92 -54.99 -10.83
C LEU A 356 4.49 -53.92 -9.82
N GLY A 357 5.23 -53.80 -8.71
CA GLY A 357 5.08 -52.70 -7.76
C GLY A 357 4.14 -52.96 -6.58
N PRO A 358 3.77 -51.93 -5.80
CA PRO A 358 2.99 -52.09 -4.58
C PRO A 358 1.63 -52.71 -4.86
N VAL A 359 1.27 -53.73 -4.06
CA VAL A 359 0.09 -54.56 -4.26
C VAL A 359 -1.17 -53.73 -3.98
N LYS A 360 -1.96 -53.47 -5.02
CA LYS A 360 -3.31 -52.92 -4.87
C LYS A 360 -4.32 -54.07 -4.91
N ARG A 361 -5.14 -54.20 -3.87
CA ARG A 361 -6.23 -55.20 -3.84
C ARG A 361 -7.58 -54.50 -3.92
N LYS A 362 -8.44 -54.92 -4.84
CA LYS A 362 -9.79 -54.34 -4.96
C LYS A 362 -10.69 -54.86 -3.84
N ALA A 363 -11.36 -53.98 -3.11
CA ALA A 363 -12.37 -54.37 -2.11
C ALA A 363 -13.68 -54.77 -2.82
N ILE A 364 -14.31 -55.85 -2.37
CA ILE A 364 -15.56 -56.40 -2.90
C ILE A 364 -16.45 -56.90 -1.77
N LEU A 365 -17.73 -57.16 -2.08
CA LEU A 365 -18.65 -57.85 -1.19
C LEU A 365 -18.85 -59.30 -1.67
N HIS A 366 -18.61 -60.28 -0.80
CA HIS A 366 -18.70 -61.71 -1.13
C HIS A 366 -19.56 -62.48 -0.12
N GLN A 367 -20.12 -63.63 -0.52
CA GLN A 367 -21.00 -64.43 0.35
C GLN A 367 -20.26 -65.09 1.51
N GLU A 368 -19.00 -65.48 1.30
CA GLU A 368 -18.16 -66.16 2.31
C GLU A 368 -17.02 -65.27 2.85
N GLY A 369 -16.44 -64.41 2.00
CA GLY A 369 -15.19 -63.67 2.24
C GLY A 369 -13.98 -64.56 2.62
N HIS A 370 -12.83 -63.94 2.92
CA HIS A 370 -11.62 -64.64 3.36
C HIS A 370 -11.50 -64.74 4.90
N MET A 371 -10.59 -65.59 5.40
CA MET A 371 -10.42 -65.78 6.85
C MET A 371 -9.72 -64.59 7.54
N ASP A 372 -8.98 -63.80 6.76
CA ASP A 372 -8.18 -62.66 7.20
C ASP A 372 -8.90 -61.31 7.04
N ASP A 373 -10.21 -61.30 6.76
CA ASP A 373 -11.05 -60.09 6.60
C ASP A 373 -11.18 -59.20 7.86
N GLY A 374 -10.45 -59.49 8.93
CA GLY A 374 -10.43 -58.69 10.14
C GLY A 374 -9.93 -57.27 9.88
N ILE A 375 -10.74 -56.28 10.26
CA ILE A 375 -10.41 -54.87 10.12
C ILE A 375 -10.19 -54.25 11.51
N ILE A 376 -9.06 -53.58 11.67
CA ILE A 376 -8.72 -52.81 12.87
C ILE A 376 -9.01 -51.33 12.58
N PHE A 377 -9.76 -50.69 13.49
CA PHE A 377 -10.01 -49.27 13.40
C PHE A 377 -8.97 -48.46 14.14
N GLN A 378 -8.42 -47.46 13.46
CA GLN A 378 -7.57 -46.44 14.06
C GLN A 378 -8.28 -45.08 14.04
N ARG A 379 -8.39 -44.43 15.20
CA ARG A 379 -8.96 -43.09 15.30
C ARG A 379 -8.00 -42.07 14.67
N CYS A 380 -8.55 -41.22 13.81
CA CYS A 380 -7.83 -40.09 13.21
C CYS A 380 -7.82 -38.88 14.16
N GLN A 381 -6.76 -38.07 14.11
CA GLN A 381 -6.69 -36.81 14.87
C GLN A 381 -7.75 -35.83 14.36
N ASN A 382 -8.30 -34.99 15.25
CA ASN A 382 -9.33 -34.02 14.88
C ASN A 382 -8.84 -33.00 13.84
N GLU A 383 -7.56 -32.64 13.87
CA GLU A 383 -6.95 -31.72 12.90
C GLU A 383 -6.92 -32.30 11.49
N GLU A 384 -6.55 -33.57 11.32
CA GLU A 384 -6.56 -34.27 10.03
C GLU A 384 -7.98 -34.40 9.47
N SER A 385 -8.95 -34.74 10.32
CA SER A 385 -10.37 -34.77 9.97
C SER A 385 -10.86 -33.40 9.48
N ARG A 386 -10.44 -32.31 10.15
CA ARG A 386 -10.75 -30.94 9.74
C ARG A 386 -10.10 -30.61 8.41
N ALA A 387 -8.82 -30.91 8.23
CA ALA A 387 -8.11 -30.69 6.97
C ALA A 387 -8.78 -31.42 5.80
N ALA A 388 -9.18 -32.68 5.97
CA ALA A 388 -9.81 -33.46 4.91
C ALA A 388 -11.15 -32.89 4.43
N ARG A 389 -11.98 -32.35 5.34
CA ARG A 389 -13.23 -31.68 4.95
C ARG A 389 -12.96 -30.30 4.31
N ILE A 390 -11.97 -29.53 4.79
CA ILE A 390 -11.55 -28.29 4.10
C ILE A 390 -11.11 -28.62 2.68
N ILE A 391 -10.31 -29.66 2.47
CA ILE A 391 -9.87 -30.09 1.13
C ILE A 391 -11.08 -30.37 0.23
N ARG A 392 -12.07 -31.12 0.71
CA ARG A 392 -13.30 -31.37 -0.07
C ARG A 392 -14.00 -30.07 -0.48
N LYS A 393 -14.22 -29.17 0.47
CA LYS A 393 -14.88 -27.89 0.19
C LYS A 393 -14.13 -27.10 -0.86
N ILE A 394 -12.83 -26.93 -0.69
CA ILE A 394 -11.97 -26.15 -1.60
C ILE A 394 -11.87 -26.79 -2.96
N THR A 395 -11.75 -28.11 -3.03
CA THR A 395 -11.77 -28.85 -4.30
C THR A 395 -13.05 -28.58 -5.08
N ASN A 396 -14.20 -28.63 -4.41
CA ASN A 396 -15.49 -28.36 -5.04
C ASN A 396 -15.62 -26.90 -5.48
N LEU A 397 -15.28 -25.95 -4.60
CA LEU A 397 -15.36 -24.51 -4.89
C LEU A 397 -14.45 -24.13 -6.07
N PHE A 398 -13.20 -24.61 -6.09
CA PHE A 398 -12.27 -24.32 -7.17
C PHE A 398 -12.67 -25.02 -8.47
N ASN A 399 -13.18 -26.26 -8.43
CA ASN A 399 -13.69 -26.91 -9.63
C ASN A 399 -14.92 -26.18 -10.20
N GLN A 400 -15.84 -25.71 -9.36
CA GLN A 400 -16.97 -24.87 -9.78
C GLN A 400 -16.49 -23.55 -10.39
N PHE A 401 -15.50 -22.91 -9.75
CA PHE A 401 -14.89 -21.68 -10.25
C PHE A 401 -14.20 -21.87 -11.60
N ILE A 402 -13.37 -22.92 -11.76
CA ILE A 402 -12.69 -23.26 -13.02
C ILE A 402 -13.73 -23.53 -14.13
N ARG A 403 -14.77 -24.33 -13.85
CA ARG A 403 -15.86 -24.58 -14.81
C ARG A 403 -16.58 -23.28 -15.19
N GLY A 404 -16.81 -22.39 -14.22
CA GLY A 404 -17.38 -21.08 -14.47
C GLY A 404 -16.50 -20.23 -15.39
N LEU A 405 -15.19 -20.20 -15.14
CA LEU A 405 -14.22 -19.49 -15.99
C LEU A 405 -14.16 -20.08 -17.42
N ASP A 406 -14.20 -21.40 -17.58
CA ASP A 406 -14.22 -22.06 -18.90
C ASP A 406 -15.52 -21.82 -19.70
N CYS A 407 -16.58 -21.38 -19.01
CA CYS A 407 -17.86 -20.98 -19.60
C CYS A 407 -17.93 -19.48 -19.94
N LEU A 408 -17.02 -18.65 -19.41
CA LEU A 408 -16.98 -17.22 -19.76
C LEU A 408 -16.73 -17.05 -21.26
N GLY A 409 -17.56 -16.23 -21.92
CA GLY A 409 -17.52 -16.03 -23.37
C GLY A 409 -18.37 -17.01 -24.20
N LYS A 410 -18.99 -18.02 -23.57
CA LYS A 410 -20.06 -18.83 -24.16
C LYS A 410 -21.40 -18.30 -23.60
N ASN A 411 -22.46 -18.21 -24.42
CA ASN A 411 -23.78 -17.60 -24.11
C ASN A 411 -24.59 -18.27 -22.96
N THR A 412 -23.94 -18.86 -21.95
CA THR A 412 -24.56 -19.45 -20.77
C THR A 412 -24.48 -18.48 -19.59
N PRO A 413 -25.61 -18.09 -18.97
CA PRO A 413 -25.61 -17.26 -17.77
C PRO A 413 -25.11 -18.09 -16.57
N PHE A 414 -23.81 -18.03 -16.29
CA PHE A 414 -23.21 -18.65 -15.11
C PHE A 414 -22.69 -17.55 -14.18
N LYS A 415 -23.19 -17.50 -12.93
CA LYS A 415 -22.71 -16.53 -11.93
C LYS A 415 -21.48 -17.10 -11.22
N LEU A 416 -20.37 -16.37 -11.27
CA LEU A 416 -19.14 -16.78 -10.59
C LEU A 416 -19.23 -16.55 -9.07
N PRO A 417 -18.80 -17.52 -8.24
CA PRO A 417 -18.77 -17.37 -6.78
C PRO A 417 -17.55 -16.55 -6.31
N MET A 418 -17.44 -15.30 -6.73
CA MET A 418 -16.25 -14.45 -6.45
C MET A 418 -16.05 -14.21 -4.96
N THR A 419 -17.12 -13.92 -4.22
CA THR A 419 -17.05 -13.64 -2.77
C THR A 419 -16.63 -14.88 -1.98
N GLU A 420 -17.24 -16.04 -2.27
CA GLU A 420 -16.90 -17.30 -1.60
C GLU A 420 -15.47 -17.72 -1.86
N VAL A 421 -14.98 -17.55 -3.10
CA VAL A 421 -13.58 -17.82 -3.46
C VAL A 421 -12.64 -16.89 -2.70
N LYS A 422 -12.96 -15.59 -2.63
CA LYS A 422 -12.14 -14.61 -1.88
C LYS A 422 -12.07 -14.96 -0.39
N GLU A 423 -13.20 -15.23 0.26
CA GLU A 423 -13.24 -15.63 1.67
C GLU A 423 -12.48 -16.94 1.92
N ALA A 424 -12.68 -17.94 1.06
CA ALA A 424 -11.98 -19.21 1.17
C ALA A 424 -10.45 -19.07 1.03
N LEU A 425 -9.96 -18.19 0.14
CA LEU A 425 -8.54 -17.93 -0.02
C LEU A 425 -7.94 -17.26 1.21
N VAL A 426 -8.61 -16.25 1.76
CA VAL A 426 -8.16 -15.57 3.00
C VAL A 426 -8.08 -16.56 4.15
N ASP A 427 -9.12 -17.37 4.34
CA ASP A 427 -9.13 -18.40 5.39
C ASP A 427 -8.02 -19.45 5.19
N LEU A 428 -7.71 -19.84 3.95
CA LEU A 428 -6.61 -20.77 3.68
C LEU A 428 -5.25 -20.15 3.99
N ILE A 429 -5.04 -18.87 3.67
CA ILE A 429 -3.79 -18.16 3.98
C ILE A 429 -3.61 -18.08 5.50
N ILE A 430 -4.66 -17.74 6.25
CA ILE A 430 -4.64 -17.73 7.72
C ILE A 430 -4.40 -19.14 8.26
N TYR A 431 -5.05 -20.14 7.69
CA TYR A 431 -4.87 -21.54 8.07
C TYR A 431 -3.40 -21.96 7.91
N PHE A 432 -2.74 -21.62 6.79
CA PHE A 432 -1.34 -21.96 6.54
C PHE A 432 -0.34 -20.93 7.09
N HIS A 433 -0.77 -19.98 7.93
CA HIS A 433 0.11 -18.96 8.45
C HIS A 433 1.22 -19.57 9.33
N PRO A 434 2.49 -19.17 9.16
CA PRO A 434 3.58 -19.58 10.04
C PRO A 434 3.34 -19.13 11.49
N PRO A 435 3.83 -19.87 12.50
CA PRO A 435 3.76 -19.39 13.88
C PRO A 435 4.60 -18.12 14.06
N GLU A 436 4.12 -17.20 14.90
CA GLU A 436 4.83 -15.97 15.29
C GLU A 436 6.24 -16.25 15.84
N GLU A 437 7.15 -15.31 15.61
CA GLU A 437 8.55 -15.44 16.03
C GLU A 437 8.74 -15.41 17.56
N ASP A 438 7.84 -14.73 18.29
CA ASP A 438 7.91 -14.53 19.75
C ASP A 438 7.41 -15.74 20.57
N LEU A 439 6.90 -16.78 19.91
CA LEU A 439 6.46 -18.02 20.57
C LEU A 439 7.63 -18.78 21.20
N LYS A 440 7.37 -19.45 22.33
CA LYS A 440 8.34 -20.38 22.94
C LYS A 440 8.77 -21.43 21.91
N HIS A 441 10.05 -21.78 21.94
CA HIS A 441 10.63 -22.68 20.94
C HIS A 441 9.90 -24.02 20.83
N GLU A 442 9.50 -24.63 21.95
CA GLU A 442 8.77 -25.91 21.95
C GLU A 442 7.41 -25.81 21.25
N ASP A 443 6.61 -24.79 21.61
CA ASP A 443 5.30 -24.51 20.99
C ASP A 443 5.46 -24.20 19.49
N LYS A 444 6.50 -23.44 19.13
CA LYS A 444 6.84 -23.14 17.73
C LYS A 444 7.14 -24.42 16.94
N GLN A 445 7.96 -25.34 17.48
CA GLN A 445 8.27 -26.60 16.81
C GLN A 445 7.06 -27.53 16.70
N TYR A 446 6.15 -27.52 17.67
CA TYR A 446 4.89 -28.26 17.57
C TYR A 446 4.00 -27.70 16.44
N LYS A 447 3.79 -26.38 16.41
CA LYS A 447 3.01 -25.70 15.36
C LYS A 447 3.61 -25.89 13.96
N LEU A 448 4.93 -25.86 13.82
CA LEU A 448 5.61 -26.13 12.54
C LEU A 448 5.39 -27.58 12.05
N ARG A 449 5.40 -28.57 12.96
CA ARG A 449 5.10 -29.97 12.62
C ARG A 449 3.66 -30.14 12.17
N SER A 450 2.70 -29.55 12.88
CA SER A 450 1.29 -29.53 12.48
C SER A 450 1.10 -28.84 11.12
N LEU A 451 1.74 -27.69 10.90
CA LEU A 451 1.68 -26.95 9.62
C LEU A 451 2.18 -27.80 8.44
N ARG A 452 3.33 -28.48 8.61
CA ARG A 452 3.87 -29.38 7.57
C ARG A 452 2.96 -30.57 7.30
N ASN A 453 2.34 -31.15 8.34
CA ASN A 453 1.38 -32.23 8.17
C ASN A 453 0.18 -31.78 7.32
N ARG A 454 -0.38 -30.60 7.64
CA ARG A 454 -1.48 -30.01 6.86
C ARG A 454 -1.08 -29.72 5.42
N GLN A 455 0.11 -29.15 5.18
CA GLN A 455 0.61 -28.92 3.81
C GLN A 455 0.73 -30.24 3.01
N ASN A 456 1.17 -31.32 3.65
CA ASN A 456 1.27 -32.63 3.01
C ASN A 456 -0.11 -33.21 2.66
N LEU A 457 -1.10 -33.10 3.55
CA LEU A 457 -2.48 -33.55 3.26
C LEU A 457 -3.05 -32.88 2.00
N PHE A 458 -2.83 -31.57 1.83
CA PHE A 458 -3.29 -30.82 0.65
C PHE A 458 -2.51 -31.17 -0.62
N LYS A 459 -1.22 -31.49 -0.49
CA LYS A 459 -0.36 -31.94 -1.60
C LYS A 459 -0.86 -33.27 -2.18
N GLU A 460 -1.27 -34.21 -1.33
CA GLU A 460 -1.75 -35.53 -1.72
C GLU A 460 -3.15 -35.52 -2.35
N GLU A 461 -3.89 -34.42 -2.28
CA GLU A 461 -5.17 -34.23 -2.97
C GLU A 461 -5.02 -33.32 -4.21
N ALA A 462 -3.78 -33.15 -4.68
CA ALA A 462 -3.43 -32.36 -5.86
C ALA A 462 -3.86 -30.87 -5.80
N MET A 463 -3.97 -30.28 -4.61
CA MET A 463 -4.40 -28.88 -4.43
C MET A 463 -3.51 -27.88 -5.15
N LEU A 464 -2.19 -28.10 -5.17
CA LEU A 464 -1.26 -27.26 -5.93
C LEU A 464 -1.64 -27.19 -7.42
N ARG A 465 -2.08 -28.31 -8.01
CA ARG A 465 -2.50 -28.35 -9.41
C ARG A 465 -3.80 -27.56 -9.63
N LEU A 466 -4.76 -27.63 -8.70
CA LEU A 466 -5.99 -26.85 -8.79
C LEU A 466 -5.72 -25.35 -8.68
N VAL A 467 -4.89 -24.93 -7.73
CA VAL A 467 -4.48 -23.51 -7.58
C VAL A 467 -3.79 -23.01 -8.86
N LEU A 468 -2.87 -23.80 -9.42
CA LEU A 468 -2.22 -23.47 -10.69
C LEU A 468 -3.21 -23.34 -11.84
N ASN A 469 -4.18 -24.26 -11.96
CA ASN A 469 -5.23 -24.18 -12.98
C ASN A 469 -6.07 -22.90 -12.83
N CYS A 470 -6.44 -22.50 -11.60
CA CYS A 470 -7.15 -21.24 -11.34
C CYS A 470 -6.32 -20.04 -11.81
N ILE A 471 -5.03 -20.01 -11.47
CA ILE A 471 -4.10 -18.95 -11.89
C ILE A 471 -3.97 -18.91 -13.42
N ASP A 472 -3.82 -20.05 -14.08
CA ASP A 472 -3.70 -20.12 -15.55
C ASP A 472 -4.93 -19.57 -16.26
N ARG A 473 -6.14 -19.88 -15.78
CA ARG A 473 -7.38 -19.37 -16.36
C ARG A 473 -7.57 -17.88 -16.14
N LEU A 474 -7.23 -17.37 -14.96
CA LEU A 474 -7.27 -15.92 -14.68
C LEU A 474 -6.19 -15.15 -15.43
N ASN A 475 -5.04 -15.78 -15.69
CA ASN A 475 -3.94 -15.18 -16.44
C ASN A 475 -4.22 -15.01 -17.94
N ILE A 476 -5.33 -15.53 -18.48
CA ILE A 476 -5.71 -15.25 -19.88
C ILE A 476 -6.07 -13.76 -20.05
N TYR A 477 -6.54 -13.11 -18.99
CA TYR A 477 -6.97 -11.71 -19.02
C TYR A 477 -5.81 -10.75 -18.68
N HIS A 478 -5.75 -9.61 -19.39
CA HIS A 478 -4.65 -8.64 -19.29
C HIS A 478 -4.91 -7.52 -18.29
N SER A 479 -6.18 -7.20 -18.02
CA SER A 479 -6.58 -6.12 -17.10
C SER A 479 -7.89 -6.47 -16.40
N ALA A 480 -8.15 -5.81 -15.26
CA ALA A 480 -9.41 -5.93 -14.54
C ALA A 480 -10.62 -5.51 -15.41
N ALA A 481 -10.46 -4.48 -16.25
CA ALA A 481 -11.49 -4.03 -17.19
C ALA A 481 -11.79 -5.10 -18.25
N HIS A 482 -10.76 -5.74 -18.82
CA HIS A 482 -10.95 -6.82 -19.78
C HIS A 482 -11.65 -8.03 -19.16
N PHE A 483 -11.40 -8.34 -17.88
CA PHE A 483 -12.17 -9.39 -17.19
C PHE A 483 -13.61 -8.96 -16.90
N ALA A 484 -13.83 -7.69 -16.56
CA ALA A 484 -15.16 -7.13 -16.30
C ALA A 484 -16.11 -7.24 -17.49
N GLU A 485 -15.59 -7.14 -18.72
CA GLU A 485 -16.39 -7.28 -19.95
C GLU A 485 -17.06 -8.66 -20.07
N PHE A 486 -16.40 -9.73 -19.57
CA PHE A 486 -16.94 -11.10 -19.66
C PHE A 486 -17.68 -11.55 -18.40
N ALA A 487 -17.23 -11.10 -17.22
CA ALA A 487 -17.71 -11.59 -15.92
C ALA A 487 -18.57 -10.57 -15.16
N GLY A 488 -18.66 -9.32 -15.63
CA GLY A 488 -19.34 -8.20 -14.96
C GLY A 488 -18.39 -7.33 -14.13
N GLU A 489 -18.80 -6.08 -13.85
CA GLU A 489 -18.00 -5.07 -13.15
C GLU A 489 -17.57 -5.50 -11.74
N GLU A 490 -18.49 -6.10 -10.96
CA GLU A 490 -18.19 -6.59 -9.61
C GLU A 490 -17.09 -7.67 -9.61
N ALA A 491 -17.13 -8.57 -10.59
CA ALA A 491 -16.12 -9.61 -10.76
C ALA A 491 -14.78 -9.03 -11.26
N GLY A 492 -14.83 -8.01 -12.13
CA GLY A 492 -13.67 -7.22 -12.55
C GLY A 492 -12.90 -6.61 -11.38
N ALA A 493 -13.63 -5.98 -10.44
CA ALA A 493 -13.03 -5.36 -9.25
C ALA A 493 -12.31 -6.39 -8.35
N ALA A 494 -12.88 -7.59 -8.20
CA ALA A 494 -12.31 -8.66 -7.37
C ALA A 494 -11.17 -9.45 -8.05
N TRP A 495 -10.97 -9.30 -9.37
CA TRP A 495 -9.99 -10.09 -10.14
C TRP A 495 -8.55 -9.95 -9.62
N LYS A 496 -8.09 -8.71 -9.41
CA LYS A 496 -6.74 -8.42 -8.93
C LYS A 496 -6.51 -9.01 -7.53
N ASP A 497 -7.46 -8.81 -6.64
CA ASP A 497 -7.40 -9.32 -5.26
C ASP A 497 -7.29 -10.85 -5.24
N ILE A 498 -8.17 -11.54 -5.97
CA ILE A 498 -8.17 -13.02 -6.03
C ILE A 498 -6.87 -13.54 -6.63
N LEU A 499 -6.36 -12.90 -7.69
CA LEU A 499 -5.09 -13.30 -8.30
C LEU A 499 -3.92 -13.18 -7.31
N ASN A 500 -3.86 -12.09 -6.54
CA ASN A 500 -2.85 -11.90 -5.50
C ASN A 500 -2.97 -12.93 -4.37
N LEU A 501 -4.18 -13.16 -3.88
CA LEU A 501 -4.45 -14.16 -2.84
C LEU A 501 -4.10 -15.59 -3.31
N LEU A 502 -4.27 -15.91 -4.60
CA LEU A 502 -3.86 -17.21 -5.15
C LEU A 502 -2.34 -17.40 -5.11
N TYR A 503 -1.55 -16.37 -5.43
CA TYR A 503 -0.08 -16.45 -5.33
C TYR A 503 0.39 -16.48 -3.87
N GLU A 504 -0.27 -15.73 -2.98
CA GLU A 504 0.02 -15.76 -1.53
C GLU A 504 -0.29 -17.15 -0.93
N LEU A 505 -1.43 -17.75 -1.29
CA LEU A 505 -1.76 -19.12 -0.93
C LEU A 505 -0.73 -20.11 -1.48
N LEU A 506 -0.30 -19.93 -2.73
CA LEU A 506 0.74 -20.78 -3.32
C LEU A 506 2.06 -20.68 -2.52
N ALA A 507 2.44 -19.49 -2.07
CA ALA A 507 3.59 -19.30 -1.20
C ALA A 507 3.41 -20.00 0.16
N ALA A 508 2.24 -19.86 0.79
CA ALA A 508 1.91 -20.48 2.07
C ALA A 508 1.94 -22.03 2.02
N LEU A 509 1.53 -22.63 0.90
CA LEU A 509 1.58 -24.09 0.70
C LEU A 509 3.02 -24.64 0.49
N ILE A 510 3.95 -23.79 0.07
CA ILE A 510 5.32 -24.18 -0.29
C ILE A 510 6.32 -23.87 0.84
N ARG A 511 6.14 -22.74 1.54
CA ARG A 511 7.06 -22.25 2.57
C ARG A 511 7.33 -23.31 3.64
N GLY A 512 8.62 -23.52 3.95
CA GLY A 512 9.07 -24.41 5.03
C GLY A 512 8.94 -25.92 4.73
N ASN A 513 8.55 -26.31 3.52
CA ASN A 513 8.40 -27.70 3.09
C ASN A 513 9.19 -28.01 1.82
N ARG A 514 10.43 -28.49 2.01
CA ARG A 514 11.35 -28.88 0.92
C ARG A 514 10.74 -29.83 -0.11
N SER A 515 9.85 -30.75 0.31
CA SER A 515 9.22 -31.71 -0.62
C SER A 515 8.28 -31.04 -1.63
N ASN A 516 7.59 -29.97 -1.21
CA ASN A 516 6.72 -29.17 -2.07
C ASN A 516 7.55 -28.30 -3.01
N CYS A 517 8.61 -27.65 -2.50
CA CYS A 517 9.54 -26.86 -3.31
C CYS A 517 10.19 -27.70 -4.42
N ALA A 518 10.67 -28.91 -4.08
CA ALA A 518 11.26 -29.81 -5.06
C ALA A 518 10.28 -30.23 -6.17
N LYS A 519 9.00 -30.48 -5.84
CA LYS A 519 7.96 -30.80 -6.83
C LYS A 519 7.67 -29.59 -7.74
N PHE A 520 7.65 -28.39 -7.18
CA PHE A 520 7.38 -27.16 -7.91
C PHE A 520 8.56 -26.67 -8.74
N SER A 521 9.81 -27.05 -8.41
CA SER A 521 11.03 -26.65 -9.15
C SER A 521 10.94 -26.89 -10.66
N LYS A 522 10.19 -27.92 -11.09
CA LYS A 522 9.96 -28.25 -12.51
C LYS A 522 9.12 -27.20 -13.26
N ASN A 523 8.31 -26.41 -12.55
CA ASN A 523 7.43 -25.38 -13.10
C ASN A 523 8.03 -23.97 -12.95
N LEU A 524 9.33 -23.84 -12.71
CA LEU A 524 9.98 -22.53 -12.51
C LEU A 524 9.90 -21.65 -13.76
N ASP A 525 10.11 -22.22 -14.95
CA ASP A 525 9.99 -21.51 -16.23
C ASP A 525 8.57 -20.91 -16.39
N TRP A 526 7.54 -21.64 -15.97
CA TRP A 526 6.15 -21.15 -15.96
C TRP A 526 5.99 -19.95 -15.04
N LEU A 527 6.51 -20.00 -13.81
CA LEU A 527 6.37 -18.92 -12.83
C LEU A 527 7.10 -17.65 -13.28
N VAL A 528 8.33 -17.80 -13.77
CA VAL A 528 9.14 -16.67 -14.26
C VAL A 528 8.51 -16.05 -15.51
N SER A 529 7.87 -16.83 -16.38
CA SER A 529 7.16 -16.27 -17.55
C SER A 529 6.02 -15.31 -17.20
N LYS A 530 5.51 -15.35 -15.96
CA LYS A 530 4.43 -14.48 -15.49
C LYS A 530 4.93 -13.21 -14.80
N LEU A 531 6.25 -13.05 -14.59
CA LEU A 531 6.82 -11.88 -13.90
C LEU A 531 6.56 -10.55 -14.61
N ASP A 532 6.32 -10.55 -15.92
CA ASP A 532 6.07 -9.33 -16.68
C ASP A 532 4.76 -8.61 -16.28
N ARG A 533 3.92 -9.25 -15.45
CA ARG A 533 2.66 -8.68 -14.98
C ARG A 533 2.84 -7.91 -13.68
N LEU A 534 2.68 -6.59 -13.76
CA LEU A 534 2.87 -5.68 -12.63
C LEU A 534 1.96 -6.01 -11.43
N GLU A 535 0.70 -6.37 -11.68
CA GLU A 535 -0.34 -6.51 -10.65
C GLU A 535 -0.10 -7.64 -9.64
N SER A 536 0.65 -8.69 -10.03
CA SER A 536 0.91 -9.89 -9.22
C SER A 536 2.40 -10.13 -8.91
N SER A 537 3.25 -9.18 -9.28
CA SER A 537 4.70 -9.23 -9.09
C SER A 537 5.11 -9.52 -7.63
N SER A 538 4.46 -8.91 -6.64
CA SER A 538 4.79 -9.14 -5.22
C SER A 538 4.55 -10.58 -4.79
N GLY A 539 3.40 -11.17 -5.13
CA GLY A 539 3.08 -12.56 -4.78
C GLY A 539 3.98 -13.55 -5.52
N ILE A 540 4.25 -13.30 -6.80
CA ILE A 540 5.16 -14.13 -7.61
C ILE A 540 6.58 -14.12 -7.03
N LEU A 541 7.10 -12.95 -6.65
CA LEU A 541 8.42 -12.81 -6.02
C LEU A 541 8.50 -13.59 -4.71
N GLU A 542 7.44 -13.56 -3.92
CA GLU A 542 7.37 -14.29 -2.65
C GLU A 542 7.37 -15.80 -2.85
N VAL A 543 6.63 -16.31 -3.84
CA VAL A 543 6.65 -17.73 -4.23
C VAL A 543 8.06 -18.13 -4.68
N LEU A 544 8.70 -17.34 -5.55
CA LEU A 544 10.07 -17.58 -6.01
C LEU A 544 11.05 -17.62 -4.85
N HIS A 545 10.98 -16.63 -3.95
CA HIS A 545 11.84 -16.56 -2.77
C HIS A 545 11.70 -17.80 -1.89
N CYS A 546 10.46 -18.26 -1.63
CA CYS A 546 10.20 -19.46 -0.85
C CYS A 546 10.80 -20.73 -1.48
N ILE A 547 10.74 -20.86 -2.82
CA ILE A 547 11.28 -22.03 -3.53
C ILE A 547 12.82 -22.05 -3.45
N LEU A 548 13.47 -20.91 -3.66
CA LEU A 548 14.92 -20.81 -3.77
C LEU A 548 15.65 -20.98 -2.44
N ILE A 549 15.03 -20.57 -1.33
CA ILE A 549 15.60 -20.77 0.01
C ILE A 549 15.62 -22.26 0.37
N GLU A 550 14.54 -22.98 0.09
CA GLU A 550 14.32 -24.33 0.62
C GLU A 550 14.83 -25.46 -0.30
N SER A 551 14.81 -25.26 -1.62
CA SER A 551 15.16 -26.29 -2.60
C SER A 551 16.42 -25.93 -3.40
N PRO A 552 17.57 -26.58 -3.15
CA PRO A 552 18.75 -26.43 -3.99
C PRO A 552 18.52 -26.97 -5.41
N GLU A 553 17.59 -27.91 -5.58
CA GLU A 553 17.24 -28.48 -6.88
C GLU A 553 16.64 -27.42 -7.82
N ALA A 554 15.92 -26.43 -7.28
CA ALA A 554 15.39 -25.31 -8.07
C ALA A 554 16.48 -24.42 -8.65
N LEU A 555 17.61 -24.25 -7.95
CA LEU A 555 18.72 -23.41 -8.42
C LEU A 555 19.43 -24.02 -9.63
N ASN A 556 19.41 -25.35 -9.77
CA ASN A 556 19.95 -26.04 -10.94
C ASN A 556 19.12 -25.82 -12.21
N VAL A 557 17.87 -25.37 -12.10
CA VAL A 557 16.96 -25.14 -13.24
C VAL A 557 17.10 -23.71 -13.79
N ILE A 558 17.76 -22.81 -13.05
CA ILE A 558 17.81 -21.39 -13.38
C ILE A 558 18.71 -21.13 -14.58
N LYS A 559 18.17 -20.35 -15.52
CA LYS A 559 18.83 -19.92 -16.75
C LYS A 559 19.09 -18.42 -16.71
N GLU A 560 20.01 -17.95 -17.54
CA GLU A 560 20.32 -16.53 -17.71
C GLU A 560 19.06 -15.69 -18.05
N GLY A 561 18.17 -16.23 -18.88
CA GLY A 561 16.91 -15.57 -19.23
C GLY A 561 16.05 -15.21 -18.01
N HIS A 562 16.03 -16.07 -16.98
CA HIS A 562 15.26 -15.82 -15.76
C HIS A 562 15.85 -14.66 -14.95
N ILE A 563 17.19 -14.61 -14.84
CA ILE A 563 17.89 -13.55 -14.11
C ILE A 563 17.67 -12.20 -14.81
N LYS A 564 17.73 -12.16 -16.15
CA LYS A 564 17.42 -10.95 -16.93
C LYS A 564 15.99 -10.46 -16.69
N SER A 565 15.00 -11.35 -16.65
CA SER A 565 13.61 -11.00 -16.32
C SER A 565 13.47 -10.44 -14.90
N ILE A 566 14.18 -11.02 -13.92
CA ILE A 566 14.19 -10.52 -12.53
C ILE A 566 14.85 -9.14 -12.44
N ILE A 567 15.96 -8.90 -13.15
CA ILE A 567 16.63 -7.59 -13.19
C ILE A 567 15.75 -6.56 -13.89
N SER A 568 15.06 -6.93 -14.99
CA SER A 568 14.10 -6.05 -15.65
C SER A 568 12.95 -5.64 -14.72
N LEU A 569 12.62 -6.45 -13.71
CA LEU A 569 11.62 -6.09 -12.71
C LEU A 569 12.08 -4.91 -11.84
N LEU A 570 13.37 -4.80 -11.49
CA LEU A 570 13.91 -3.63 -10.77
C LEU A 570 13.80 -2.35 -11.60
N ASP A 571 13.97 -2.47 -12.91
CA ASP A 571 13.83 -1.35 -13.85
C ASP A 571 12.36 -0.89 -13.95
N LYS A 572 11.42 -1.84 -14.07
CA LYS A 572 9.98 -1.55 -14.21
C LYS A 572 9.30 -1.11 -12.90
N HIS A 573 9.62 -1.72 -11.75
CA HIS A 573 8.97 -1.45 -10.46
C HIS A 573 9.72 -0.47 -9.57
N GLY A 574 10.93 -0.07 -9.95
CA GLY A 574 11.82 0.68 -9.09
C GLY A 574 12.44 -0.18 -7.99
N ARG A 575 13.03 0.49 -6.99
CA ARG A 575 13.85 -0.15 -5.95
C ARG A 575 12.99 -0.91 -4.94
N ASN A 576 12.98 -2.24 -5.03
CA ASN A 576 12.25 -3.12 -4.13
C ASN A 576 13.22 -4.09 -3.42
N HIS A 577 13.19 -4.11 -2.08
CA HIS A 577 14.04 -4.97 -1.27
C HIS A 577 13.83 -6.47 -1.57
N LYS A 578 12.59 -6.90 -1.83
CA LYS A 578 12.27 -8.32 -2.12
C LYS A 578 13.01 -8.85 -3.34
N VAL A 579 13.24 -8.01 -4.34
CA VAL A 579 13.98 -8.43 -5.55
C VAL A 579 15.47 -8.59 -5.25
N LEU A 580 16.03 -7.73 -4.40
CA LEU A 580 17.41 -7.87 -3.94
C LEU A 580 17.59 -9.09 -3.04
N ASP A 581 16.62 -9.35 -2.15
CA ASP A 581 16.58 -10.56 -1.30
C ASP A 581 16.53 -11.82 -2.16
N LEU A 582 15.78 -11.80 -3.26
CA LEU A 582 15.74 -12.87 -4.25
C LEU A 582 17.09 -13.07 -4.95
N LEU A 583 17.69 -11.99 -5.48
CA LEU A 583 19.01 -12.04 -6.13
C LEU A 583 20.12 -12.51 -5.17
N SER A 584 20.01 -12.17 -3.89
CA SER A 584 20.89 -12.66 -2.83
C SER A 584 20.71 -14.15 -2.60
N SER A 585 19.46 -14.61 -2.45
CA SER A 585 19.10 -16.02 -2.27
C SER A 585 19.47 -16.91 -3.47
N LEU A 586 19.53 -16.33 -4.68
CA LEU A 586 20.01 -17.01 -5.89
C LEU A 586 21.51 -17.32 -5.86
N CYS A 587 22.28 -16.55 -5.10
CA CYS A 587 23.73 -16.69 -5.02
C CYS A 587 24.15 -17.74 -3.99
N VAL A 588 23.40 -17.90 -2.89
CA VAL A 588 23.74 -18.78 -1.76
C VAL A 588 22.50 -19.54 -1.30
N CYS A 589 22.61 -20.86 -1.24
CA CYS A 589 21.56 -21.74 -0.71
C CYS A 589 22.15 -22.66 0.36
N ASN A 590 21.55 -22.68 1.56
CA ASN A 590 21.99 -23.49 2.69
C ASN A 590 23.50 -23.39 2.99
N GLY A 591 24.07 -22.18 2.85
CA GLY A 591 25.50 -21.92 3.07
C GLY A 591 26.43 -22.28 1.91
N VAL A 592 25.91 -22.85 0.81
CA VAL A 592 26.69 -23.19 -0.39
C VAL A 592 26.47 -22.14 -1.48
N ALA A 593 27.56 -21.63 -2.06
CA ALA A 593 27.53 -20.58 -3.07
C ALA A 593 27.51 -21.15 -4.51
N ILE A 594 26.65 -20.59 -5.36
CA ILE A 594 26.48 -21.03 -6.76
C ILE A 594 27.18 -20.05 -7.71
N ARG A 595 28.36 -20.44 -8.21
CA ARG A 595 29.22 -19.58 -9.03
C ARG A 595 28.60 -19.12 -10.34
N VAL A 596 27.81 -19.98 -10.99
CA VAL A 596 27.16 -19.65 -12.27
C VAL A 596 26.22 -18.45 -12.10
N ASN A 597 25.34 -18.49 -11.10
CA ASN A 597 24.39 -17.42 -10.84
C ASN A 597 25.09 -16.11 -10.43
N GLN A 598 26.15 -16.20 -9.61
CA GLN A 598 26.95 -15.05 -9.22
C GLN A 598 27.52 -14.31 -10.44
N ASN A 599 28.13 -15.04 -11.37
CA ASN A 599 28.69 -14.46 -12.59
C ASN A 599 27.58 -13.84 -13.45
N LEU A 600 26.46 -14.54 -13.65
CA LEU A 600 25.34 -14.01 -14.44
C LEU A 600 24.75 -12.74 -13.83
N ILE A 601 24.65 -12.64 -12.50
CA ILE A 601 24.18 -11.42 -11.82
C ILE A 601 25.21 -10.31 -11.98
N CYS A 602 26.51 -10.59 -11.78
CA CYS A 602 27.58 -9.60 -11.99
C CYS A 602 27.59 -9.05 -13.41
N ASP A 603 27.45 -9.92 -14.42
CA ASP A 603 27.51 -9.55 -15.83
C ASP A 603 26.27 -8.74 -16.28
N ASN A 604 25.11 -8.97 -15.68
CA ASN A 604 23.87 -8.30 -16.09
C ASN A 604 23.53 -7.06 -15.24
N LEU A 605 23.91 -7.02 -13.96
CA LEU A 605 23.53 -5.94 -13.04
C LEU A 605 24.59 -4.83 -12.92
N LEU A 606 25.89 -5.18 -12.91
CA LEU A 606 26.96 -4.22 -12.62
C LEU A 606 27.33 -3.28 -13.77
N PRO A 607 27.28 -3.68 -15.06
CA PRO A 607 27.76 -2.80 -16.14
C PRO A 607 26.92 -1.53 -16.34
N ARG A 608 25.60 -1.59 -16.14
CA ARG A 608 24.71 -0.47 -16.45
C ARG A 608 24.75 0.65 -15.41
N ARG A 609 24.98 0.33 -14.13
CA ARG A 609 25.04 1.28 -12.99
C ARG A 609 23.86 2.28 -12.92
N ASP A 610 22.77 2.03 -13.61
CA ASP A 610 21.56 2.83 -13.65
C ASP A 610 20.61 2.48 -12.50
N LEU A 611 20.51 1.19 -12.17
CA LEU A 611 19.58 0.67 -11.16
C LEU A 611 20.11 0.82 -9.73
N LEU A 612 21.43 0.63 -9.55
CA LEU A 612 22.09 0.66 -8.24
C LEU A 612 22.46 2.09 -7.82
N LEU A 613 22.62 2.33 -6.52
CA LEU A 613 23.12 3.61 -6.00
C LEU A 613 24.65 3.65 -6.10
N GLN A 614 25.20 4.77 -6.59
CA GLN A 614 26.63 5.05 -6.53
C GLN A 614 26.93 6.12 -5.49
N THR A 615 28.14 6.08 -4.96
CA THR A 615 28.68 7.13 -4.10
C THR A 615 30.11 7.45 -4.49
N ARG A 616 30.50 8.72 -4.32
CA ARG A 616 31.85 9.24 -4.54
C ARG A 616 32.09 10.36 -3.53
N LEU A 617 33.30 10.42 -2.97
CA LEU A 617 33.74 11.56 -2.17
C LEU A 617 33.95 12.77 -3.08
N VAL A 618 33.43 13.94 -2.70
CA VAL A 618 33.51 15.17 -3.50
C VAL A 618 33.86 16.35 -2.59
N ASN A 619 34.66 17.28 -3.11
CA ASN A 619 35.05 18.51 -2.41
C ASN A 619 33.85 19.47 -2.22
N ASN A 620 33.83 20.18 -1.08
CA ASN A 620 32.88 21.25 -0.87
C ASN A 620 33.25 22.49 -1.70
N VAL A 621 32.25 23.05 -2.38
CA VAL A 621 32.37 24.28 -3.19
C VAL A 621 31.58 25.40 -2.54
N THR A 622 32.19 26.58 -2.45
CA THR A 622 31.54 27.80 -1.95
C THR A 622 31.55 28.88 -3.01
N SER A 623 30.46 29.66 -3.09
CA SER A 623 30.35 30.78 -4.02
C SER A 623 30.13 32.10 -3.28
N LEU A 624 30.93 33.10 -3.65
CA LEU A 624 30.90 34.44 -3.07
C LEU A 624 30.51 35.46 -4.14
N ARG A 625 29.80 36.52 -3.70
CA ARG A 625 29.49 37.69 -4.53
C ARG A 625 29.76 38.99 -3.77
N PRO A 626 30.07 40.09 -4.47
CA PRO A 626 29.90 41.44 -3.93
C PRO A 626 28.41 41.82 -3.92
N ASN A 627 28.03 42.81 -3.09
CA ASN A 627 26.70 43.41 -3.07
C ASN A 627 26.43 44.35 -4.26
N ILE A 628 26.62 43.84 -5.48
CA ILE A 628 26.46 44.57 -6.74
C ILE A 628 25.43 43.85 -7.61
N PHE A 629 24.46 44.60 -8.10
CA PHE A 629 23.37 44.09 -8.92
C PHE A 629 23.22 44.91 -10.20
N LEU A 630 23.24 44.22 -11.33
CA LEU A 630 23.28 44.80 -12.66
C LEU A 630 22.04 44.36 -13.44
N GLY A 631 21.26 45.30 -13.97
CA GLY A 631 20.06 44.96 -14.72
C GLY A 631 19.74 45.97 -15.80
N THR A 632 19.16 45.48 -16.90
CA THR A 632 18.59 46.31 -17.94
C THR A 632 17.08 46.24 -17.88
N SER A 633 16.45 47.34 -17.48
CA SER A 633 15.01 47.56 -17.66
C SER A 633 14.78 48.87 -18.40
N ASP A 634 13.70 48.95 -19.17
CA ASP A 634 13.35 50.15 -19.92
C ASP A 634 13.20 51.36 -18.97
N GLY A 635 14.05 52.37 -19.16
CA GLY A 635 14.10 53.58 -18.33
C GLY A 635 15.16 53.57 -17.20
N SER A 636 15.98 52.52 -17.06
CA SER A 636 17.09 52.50 -16.10
C SER A 636 18.25 53.42 -16.52
N ALA A 637 18.86 54.10 -15.53
CA ALA A 637 20.06 54.93 -15.71
C ALA A 637 21.38 54.13 -15.65
N GLN A 638 21.31 52.82 -15.39
CA GLN A 638 22.49 51.96 -15.28
C GLN A 638 23.20 51.80 -16.64
N TYR A 639 24.53 51.64 -16.59
CA TYR A 639 25.32 51.27 -17.76
C TYR A 639 24.85 49.91 -18.33
N LYS A 640 25.00 49.74 -19.64
CA LYS A 640 24.69 48.47 -20.32
C LYS A 640 25.88 47.51 -20.38
N LYS A 641 27.10 48.01 -20.17
CA LYS A 641 28.34 47.25 -20.27
C LYS A 641 29.16 47.38 -18.99
N TRP A 642 29.53 46.25 -18.39
CA TRP A 642 30.12 46.17 -17.06
C TRP A 642 31.40 45.34 -17.03
N TYR A 643 32.34 45.75 -16.18
CA TYR A 643 33.68 45.17 -16.09
C TYR A 643 34.12 44.99 -14.63
N TYR A 644 34.72 43.84 -14.34
CA TYR A 644 35.48 43.60 -13.12
C TYR A 644 36.66 42.65 -13.40
N GLU A 645 37.65 42.64 -12.52
CA GLU A 645 38.76 41.68 -12.55
C GLU A 645 38.76 40.81 -11.29
N LEU A 646 39.13 39.55 -11.44
CA LEU A 646 39.45 38.65 -10.34
C LEU A 646 40.93 38.32 -10.38
N VAL A 647 41.64 38.61 -9.30
CA VAL A 647 43.05 38.22 -9.12
C VAL A 647 43.12 36.96 -8.30
N VAL A 648 43.87 35.97 -8.79
CA VAL A 648 44.11 34.71 -8.11
C VAL A 648 45.44 34.80 -7.38
N ASP A 649 45.42 34.95 -6.05
CA ASP A 649 46.67 35.10 -5.26
C ASP A 649 47.38 33.77 -5.05
N GLN A 650 46.62 32.69 -4.82
CA GLN A 650 47.17 31.38 -4.48
C GLN A 650 46.21 30.26 -4.86
N VAL A 651 46.75 29.19 -5.46
CA VAL A 651 46.02 27.95 -5.79
C VAL A 651 46.83 26.73 -5.38
N ASN A 652 46.36 26.02 -4.34
CA ASN A 652 46.99 24.78 -3.87
C ASN A 652 46.32 23.55 -4.50
N HIS A 653 46.83 23.09 -5.65
CA HIS A 653 46.26 22.01 -6.45
C HIS A 653 46.17 20.64 -5.75
N PHE A 654 47.01 20.37 -4.75
CA PHE A 654 47.17 19.06 -4.13
C PHE A 654 46.63 18.97 -2.70
N LEU A 655 45.72 19.85 -2.31
CA LEU A 655 45.11 19.79 -0.96
C LEU A 655 44.25 18.54 -0.78
N THR A 656 43.63 18.06 -1.86
CA THR A 656 42.72 16.90 -1.89
C THR A 656 43.08 15.97 -3.05
N THR A 657 42.53 14.74 -3.04
CA THR A 657 42.70 13.76 -4.13
C THR A 657 42.03 14.19 -5.43
N ASP A 658 40.95 14.97 -5.35
CA ASP A 658 40.28 15.58 -6.50
C ASP A 658 40.86 16.98 -6.81
N PRO A 659 40.83 17.41 -8.08
CA PRO A 659 41.33 18.72 -8.49
C PRO A 659 40.56 19.86 -7.79
N ILE A 660 41.25 20.97 -7.58
CA ILE A 660 40.64 22.17 -7.01
C ILE A 660 39.56 22.73 -7.95
N HIS A 661 38.41 23.09 -7.39
CA HIS A 661 37.37 23.82 -8.12
C HIS A 661 37.69 25.31 -8.00
N LEU A 662 37.88 26.00 -9.11
CA LEU A 662 38.02 27.47 -9.16
C LEU A 662 37.42 27.99 -10.47
N ARG A 663 36.34 28.76 -10.36
CA ARG A 663 35.64 29.34 -11.50
C ARG A 663 35.15 30.74 -11.18
N VAL A 664 35.12 31.61 -12.19
CA VAL A 664 34.68 33.00 -12.08
C VAL A 664 33.71 33.36 -13.19
N GLY A 665 32.75 34.25 -12.91
CA GLY A 665 31.91 34.81 -13.96
C GLY A 665 30.67 35.51 -13.43
N TRP A 666 29.53 35.23 -14.05
CA TRP A 666 28.29 35.97 -13.82
C TRP A 666 27.15 35.02 -13.46
N ALA A 667 26.27 35.46 -12.58
CA ALA A 667 25.08 34.71 -12.22
C ALA A 667 23.85 35.61 -12.16
N SER A 668 22.70 35.04 -12.53
CA SER A 668 21.40 35.67 -12.43
C SER A 668 20.74 35.35 -11.09
N MET A 669 20.20 36.37 -10.46
CA MET A 669 19.49 36.29 -9.18
C MET A 669 18.22 35.44 -9.23
N LYS A 670 17.59 35.32 -10.40
CA LYS A 670 16.32 34.61 -10.56
C LYS A 670 16.45 33.10 -10.39
N GLY A 671 17.68 32.54 -10.48
CA GLY A 671 17.86 31.09 -10.43
C GLY A 671 19.15 30.56 -9.79
N TYR A 672 20.26 31.31 -9.78
CA TYR A 672 21.50 30.79 -9.22
C TYR A 672 21.48 30.78 -7.68
N ALA A 673 21.32 29.59 -7.10
CA ALA A 673 21.26 29.39 -5.65
C ALA A 673 22.10 28.17 -5.22
N PRO A 674 23.44 28.31 -5.14
CA PRO A 674 24.34 27.20 -4.87
C PRO A 674 24.10 26.64 -3.46
N TYR A 675 23.94 25.32 -3.35
CA TYR A 675 23.84 24.61 -2.08
C TYR A 675 25.09 23.74 -1.86
N PRO A 676 25.71 23.76 -0.67
CA PRO A 676 26.98 23.05 -0.45
C PRO A 676 26.86 21.52 -0.50
N GLY A 677 25.70 20.96 -0.17
CA GLY A 677 25.55 19.52 0.09
C GLY A 677 25.15 18.65 -1.09
N GLY A 678 24.55 19.20 -2.15
CA GLY A 678 24.06 18.39 -3.26
C GLY A 678 23.48 19.23 -4.39
N GLY A 679 24.05 19.03 -5.57
CA GLY A 679 23.64 19.62 -6.82
C GLY A 679 22.99 18.60 -7.75
N GLU A 680 22.81 19.04 -8.98
CA GLU A 680 22.21 18.24 -10.05
C GLU A 680 23.21 17.17 -10.56
N GLY A 681 24.50 17.27 -10.16
CA GLY A 681 25.60 16.32 -10.38
C GLY A 681 26.40 16.03 -9.11
N TRP A 682 27.66 15.61 -9.25
CA TRP A 682 28.54 15.33 -8.11
C TRP A 682 29.01 16.62 -7.42
N GLY A 683 28.71 16.78 -6.13
CA GLY A 683 29.13 17.93 -5.32
C GLY A 683 28.11 19.07 -5.26
N GLY A 684 28.52 20.18 -4.63
CA GLY A 684 27.72 21.41 -4.58
C GLY A 684 27.83 22.22 -5.87
N ASN A 685 26.75 22.88 -6.28
CA ASN A 685 26.73 23.71 -7.49
C ASN A 685 27.69 24.90 -7.34
N GLY A 686 28.67 25.02 -8.23
CA GLY A 686 29.48 26.20 -8.47
C GLY A 686 28.96 27.02 -9.66
N VAL A 687 29.70 28.08 -10.03
CA VAL A 687 29.32 28.90 -11.19
C VAL A 687 29.47 28.08 -12.47
N GLY A 688 28.45 28.12 -13.33
CA GLY A 688 28.38 27.39 -14.60
C GLY A 688 27.79 25.98 -14.51
N ASP A 689 27.30 25.56 -13.34
CA ASP A 689 26.65 24.25 -13.18
C ASP A 689 25.13 24.28 -13.46
N ASP A 690 24.53 25.46 -13.58
CA ASP A 690 23.13 25.64 -13.97
C ASP A 690 23.00 26.55 -15.21
N LEU A 691 21.76 26.74 -15.68
CA LEU A 691 21.46 27.63 -16.82
C LEU A 691 21.39 29.12 -16.42
N TYR A 692 21.55 29.43 -15.13
CA TYR A 692 21.45 30.80 -14.59
C TYR A 692 22.82 31.39 -14.27
N SER A 693 23.90 30.62 -14.44
CA SER A 693 25.26 31.03 -14.16
C SER A 693 26.20 30.67 -15.32
N TYR A 694 27.20 31.53 -15.49
CA TYR A 694 28.15 31.52 -16.60
C TYR A 694 29.55 31.63 -16.01
N GLY A 695 30.33 30.56 -16.11
CA GLY A 695 31.64 30.44 -15.48
C GLY A 695 32.78 30.25 -16.46
N PHE A 696 33.98 30.61 -16.03
CA PHE A 696 35.25 30.38 -16.71
C PHE A 696 36.30 29.86 -15.72
N ASP A 697 37.09 28.86 -16.12
CA ASP A 697 38.10 28.18 -15.29
C ASP A 697 39.54 28.26 -15.85
N GLY A 698 39.75 29.07 -16.89
CA GLY A 698 41.02 29.17 -17.62
C GLY A 698 41.03 28.43 -18.96
N LEU A 699 40.31 27.30 -19.06
CA LEU A 699 40.29 26.42 -20.24
C LEU A 699 38.91 26.26 -20.87
N HIS A 700 37.85 26.42 -20.08
CA HIS A 700 36.48 26.12 -20.47
C HIS A 700 35.51 27.24 -20.07
N LEU A 701 34.49 27.40 -20.91
CA LEU A 701 33.26 28.11 -20.59
C LEU A 701 32.24 27.11 -20.06
N TRP A 702 31.72 27.39 -18.86
CA TRP A 702 30.79 26.54 -18.13
C TRP A 702 29.40 27.17 -18.07
N SER A 703 28.40 26.42 -18.53
CA SER A 703 26.98 26.68 -18.26
C SER A 703 26.21 25.36 -18.37
N GLY A 704 25.27 25.10 -17.46
CA GLY A 704 24.49 23.85 -17.41
C GLY A 704 25.34 22.57 -17.34
N ARG A 705 26.49 22.63 -16.67
CA ARG A 705 27.49 21.52 -16.58
C ARG A 705 28.13 21.12 -17.92
N VAL A 706 27.95 21.92 -18.96
CA VAL A 706 28.60 21.72 -20.24
C VAL A 706 29.92 22.49 -20.24
N ALA A 707 31.04 21.76 -20.24
CA ALA A 707 32.37 22.33 -20.41
C ALA A 707 32.66 22.54 -21.90
N ARG A 708 32.72 23.80 -22.35
CA ARG A 708 33.12 24.12 -23.73
C ARG A 708 34.54 24.66 -23.74
N ALA A 709 35.47 23.91 -24.34
CA ALA A 709 36.86 24.34 -24.45
C ALA A 709 36.98 25.64 -25.26
N VAL A 710 37.87 26.52 -24.83
CA VAL A 710 38.16 27.81 -25.50
C VAL A 710 39.62 27.92 -25.89
N THR A 711 39.90 28.74 -26.91
CA THR A 711 41.27 29.00 -27.33
C THR A 711 41.77 30.36 -26.83
N SER A 712 42.88 30.37 -26.10
CA SER A 712 43.65 31.55 -25.69
C SER A 712 45.14 31.35 -26.03
N ALA A 713 45.95 32.41 -26.02
CA ALA A 713 47.36 32.30 -26.43
C ALA A 713 48.21 31.48 -25.43
N ASN A 714 47.83 31.47 -24.14
CA ASN A 714 48.45 30.68 -23.08
C ASN A 714 47.36 29.88 -22.32
N GLN A 715 46.95 28.73 -22.87
CA GLN A 715 45.92 27.90 -22.26
C GLN A 715 46.43 27.16 -21.02
N HIS A 716 45.87 27.48 -19.87
CA HIS A 716 46.09 26.77 -18.61
C HIS A 716 44.88 26.96 -17.69
N VAL A 717 44.73 26.07 -16.70
CA VAL A 717 43.78 26.27 -15.59
C VAL A 717 44.26 27.44 -14.74
N LEU A 718 43.34 28.19 -14.15
CA LEU A 718 43.65 29.35 -13.30
C LEU A 718 44.71 29.01 -12.23
N ASN A 719 45.85 29.69 -12.31
CA ASN A 719 47.00 29.53 -11.44
C ASN A 719 47.21 30.77 -10.57
N SER A 720 48.22 30.71 -9.70
CA SER A 720 48.60 31.86 -8.87
C SER A 720 49.15 32.98 -9.76
N ASP A 721 48.83 34.23 -9.40
CA ASP A 721 49.14 35.48 -10.13
C ASP A 721 48.35 35.74 -11.42
N ASP A 722 47.38 34.89 -11.77
CA ASP A 722 46.48 35.15 -12.90
C ASP A 722 45.44 36.23 -12.58
N VAL A 723 45.12 37.02 -13.61
CA VAL A 723 44.05 38.01 -13.58
C VAL A 723 43.02 37.68 -14.65
N VAL A 724 41.78 37.46 -14.23
CA VAL A 724 40.65 37.22 -15.11
C VAL A 724 39.79 38.46 -15.21
N SER A 725 39.71 39.04 -16.39
CA SER A 725 38.78 40.14 -16.68
C SER A 725 37.45 39.60 -17.17
N CYS A 726 36.36 40.03 -16.54
CA CYS A 726 35.01 39.58 -16.85
C CYS A 726 34.20 40.73 -17.44
N CYS A 727 33.79 40.59 -18.70
CA CYS A 727 33.03 41.58 -19.45
C CYS A 727 31.59 41.13 -19.61
N LEU A 728 30.63 41.96 -19.20
CA LEU A 728 29.19 41.74 -19.38
C LEU A 728 28.61 42.85 -20.26
N ASP A 729 27.97 42.49 -21.37
CA ASP A 729 27.23 43.40 -22.24
C ASP A 729 25.75 42.98 -22.23
N LEU A 730 24.90 43.77 -21.59
CA LEU A 730 23.45 43.53 -21.53
C LEU A 730 22.70 44.14 -22.75
N GLY A 731 23.40 44.79 -23.68
CA GLY A 731 22.81 45.35 -24.90
C GLY A 731 22.58 44.30 -26.00
N VAL A 732 23.58 43.47 -26.28
CA VAL A 732 23.52 42.35 -27.26
C VAL A 732 23.56 41.00 -26.52
N PRO A 733 23.02 40.94 -25.28
CA PRO A 733 23.35 39.98 -24.21
C PRO A 733 24.55 39.07 -24.49
N SER A 734 25.76 39.55 -24.19
CA SER A 734 27.00 38.79 -24.33
C SER A 734 27.90 38.86 -23.10
N ILE A 735 28.56 37.74 -22.77
CA ILE A 735 29.56 37.63 -21.71
C ILE A 735 30.86 37.13 -22.32
N SER A 736 31.94 37.87 -22.11
CA SER A 736 33.28 37.51 -22.58
C SER A 736 34.31 37.59 -21.46
N PHE A 737 35.38 36.81 -21.60
CA PHE A 737 36.45 36.71 -20.62
C PHE A 737 37.80 37.06 -21.25
N ARG A 738 38.71 37.57 -20.42
CA ARG A 738 40.11 37.78 -20.77
C ARG A 738 40.99 37.22 -19.66
N ILE A 739 42.10 36.61 -20.02
CA ILE A 739 43.12 36.16 -19.06
C ILE A 739 44.38 36.96 -19.29
N ASN A 740 44.89 37.61 -18.24
CA ASN A 740 46.10 38.45 -18.28
C ASN A 740 46.06 39.49 -19.43
N GLY A 741 44.89 40.11 -19.64
CA GLY A 741 44.62 41.09 -20.68
C GLY A 741 44.34 40.53 -22.10
N GLN A 742 44.59 39.24 -22.32
CA GLN A 742 44.41 38.60 -23.63
C GLN A 742 42.96 38.09 -23.82
N PRO A 743 42.35 38.30 -25.00
CA PRO A 743 40.98 37.85 -25.26
C PRO A 743 40.90 36.33 -25.36
N VAL A 744 39.98 35.74 -24.61
CA VAL A 744 39.60 34.34 -24.74
C VAL A 744 38.67 34.21 -25.95
N GLN A 745 38.96 33.29 -26.87
CA GLN A 745 38.09 33.03 -28.02
C GLN A 745 36.90 32.17 -27.58
N GLY A 746 35.82 32.86 -27.23
CA GLY A 746 34.55 32.27 -26.80
C GLY A 746 33.77 33.24 -25.93
N MET A 747 32.47 33.35 -26.18
CA MET A 747 31.56 34.18 -25.40
C MET A 747 30.21 33.47 -25.24
N PHE A 748 29.51 33.79 -24.15
CA PHE A 748 28.11 33.42 -24.01
C PHE A 748 27.27 34.49 -24.67
N GLU A 749 26.28 34.09 -25.46
CA GLU A 749 25.36 34.98 -26.16
C GLU A 749 23.91 34.53 -25.94
N SER A 750 22.97 35.44 -26.20
CA SER A 750 21.53 35.12 -26.24
C SER A 750 20.96 34.56 -24.91
N PHE A 751 21.52 34.98 -23.77
CA PHE A 751 20.96 34.65 -22.46
C PHE A 751 19.82 35.61 -22.08
N ASN A 752 18.93 35.14 -21.20
CA ASN A 752 17.83 35.97 -20.71
C ASN A 752 18.34 37.09 -19.80
N THR A 753 17.98 38.34 -20.12
CA THR A 753 18.26 39.53 -19.32
C THR A 753 17.22 39.80 -18.24
N ASP A 754 16.22 38.93 -18.07
CA ASP A 754 15.20 39.02 -17.02
C ASP A 754 15.80 38.78 -15.63
N GLY A 755 16.05 39.87 -14.91
CA GLY A 755 16.54 39.86 -13.54
C GLY A 755 17.88 40.56 -13.39
N LEU A 756 18.42 40.50 -12.17
CA LEU A 756 19.68 41.15 -11.84
C LEU A 756 20.83 40.15 -11.95
N PHE A 757 21.89 40.56 -12.65
CA PHE A 757 23.17 39.86 -12.72
C PHE A 757 24.10 40.36 -11.63
N PHE A 758 24.96 39.49 -11.13
CA PHE A 758 26.00 39.85 -10.16
C PHE A 758 27.31 39.11 -10.46
N PRO A 759 28.47 39.72 -10.12
CA PRO A 759 29.77 39.05 -10.16
C PRO A 759 29.79 37.85 -9.20
N VAL A 760 30.33 36.72 -9.64
CA VAL A 760 30.46 35.54 -8.79
C VAL A 760 31.80 34.85 -8.99
N VAL A 761 32.36 34.37 -7.88
CA VAL A 761 33.46 33.41 -7.88
C VAL A 761 33.04 32.18 -7.09
N SER A 762 33.32 30.99 -7.62
CA SER A 762 33.13 29.73 -6.91
C SER A 762 34.46 29.00 -6.77
N PHE A 763 34.79 28.56 -5.57
CA PHE A 763 36.04 27.87 -5.30
C PHE A 763 35.91 26.82 -4.19
N SER A 764 36.77 25.81 -4.22
CA SER A 764 36.95 24.84 -3.14
C SER A 764 38.09 25.25 -2.20
N ALA A 765 38.32 24.47 -1.13
CA ALA A 765 39.41 24.73 -0.19
C ALA A 765 40.78 24.80 -0.90
N GLY A 766 41.65 25.71 -0.45
CA GLY A 766 43.01 25.87 -0.99
C GLY A 766 43.19 26.98 -2.03
N ALA A 767 42.14 27.75 -2.35
CA ALA A 767 42.22 28.92 -3.23
C ALA A 767 42.11 30.23 -2.43
N LYS A 768 42.92 31.22 -2.81
CA LYS A 768 42.83 32.60 -2.32
C LYS A 768 42.67 33.55 -3.50
N VAL A 769 41.60 34.32 -3.51
CA VAL A 769 41.21 35.19 -4.62
C VAL A 769 40.83 36.59 -4.11
N ARG A 770 40.98 37.60 -4.96
CA ARG A 770 40.60 39.00 -4.67
C ARG A 770 39.81 39.58 -5.83
N PHE A 771 38.71 40.27 -5.52
CA PHE A 771 37.96 41.06 -6.49
C PHE A 771 38.60 42.44 -6.66
N LEU A 772 38.70 42.89 -7.92
CA LEU A 772 38.95 44.28 -8.29
C LEU A 772 37.72 44.78 -9.05
N ILE A 773 37.03 45.74 -8.45
CA ILE A 773 35.70 46.21 -8.90
C ILE A 773 35.78 47.65 -9.45
N GLY A 774 36.91 48.32 -9.26
CA GLY A 774 37.16 49.72 -9.60
C GLY A 774 36.89 50.69 -8.45
N GLY A 775 36.98 51.99 -8.74
CA GLY A 775 36.81 53.06 -7.75
C GLY A 775 37.93 53.07 -6.70
N HIS A 776 37.57 53.26 -5.42
CA HIS A 776 38.53 53.29 -4.31
C HIS A 776 39.00 51.90 -3.83
N HIS A 777 38.44 50.81 -4.37
CA HIS A 777 38.66 49.44 -3.89
C HIS A 777 39.62 48.62 -4.77
N GLY A 778 40.47 49.29 -5.54
CA GLY A 778 41.59 48.69 -6.26
C GLY A 778 41.61 49.10 -7.72
N ASP A 779 42.78 49.54 -8.17
CA ASP A 779 43.05 49.85 -9.57
C ASP A 779 43.11 48.55 -10.38
N PHE A 780 42.47 48.56 -11.55
CA PHE A 780 42.56 47.44 -12.47
C PHE A 780 44.00 47.22 -12.93
N ARG A 781 44.40 45.95 -13.03
CA ARG A 781 45.70 45.57 -13.59
C ARG A 781 45.73 45.80 -15.10
N PHE A 782 44.58 45.66 -15.74
CA PHE A 782 44.42 45.89 -17.18
C PHE A 782 43.35 46.96 -17.43
N LEU A 783 43.48 47.66 -18.55
CA LEU A 783 42.51 48.69 -18.92
C LEU A 783 41.19 48.03 -19.36
N PRO A 784 40.03 48.51 -18.86
CA PRO A 784 38.74 48.08 -19.35
C PRO A 784 38.60 48.31 -20.87
N PRO A 785 37.94 47.42 -21.62
CA PRO A 785 37.67 47.67 -23.03
C PRO A 785 36.83 48.94 -23.24
N PRO A 786 36.93 49.61 -24.40
CA PRO A 786 36.17 50.83 -24.67
C PRO A 786 34.66 50.65 -24.45
N GLY A 787 34.07 51.55 -23.67
CA GLY A 787 32.63 51.56 -23.38
C GLY A 787 32.17 50.67 -22.23
N TYR A 788 33.08 49.99 -21.52
CA TYR A 788 32.76 49.23 -20.31
C TYR A 788 32.94 50.06 -19.03
N ALA A 789 31.93 50.05 -18.16
CA ALA A 789 31.98 50.71 -16.87
C ALA A 789 32.51 49.77 -15.77
N PRO A 790 33.30 50.27 -14.80
CA PRO A 790 33.64 49.52 -13.60
C PRO A 790 32.38 49.13 -12.82
N CYS A 791 32.30 47.90 -12.32
CA CYS A 791 31.16 47.43 -11.52
C CYS A 791 30.90 48.28 -10.27
N TYR A 792 31.91 49.04 -9.79
CA TYR A 792 31.77 49.94 -8.65
C TYR A 792 30.71 51.03 -8.87
N GLU A 793 30.51 51.49 -10.11
CA GLU A 793 29.52 52.53 -10.43
C GLU A 793 28.06 52.09 -10.20
N ALA A 794 27.80 50.79 -10.06
CA ALA A 794 26.48 50.26 -9.72
C ALA A 794 26.16 50.32 -8.21
N LEU A 795 27.14 50.61 -7.36
CA LEU A 795 26.95 50.64 -5.90
C LEU A 795 26.19 51.91 -5.49
N LEU A 796 25.18 51.76 -4.61
CA LEU A 796 24.38 52.90 -4.16
C LEU A 796 25.19 53.84 -3.24
N PRO A 797 24.98 55.17 -3.29
CA PRO A 797 25.73 56.16 -2.49
C PRO A 797 25.75 55.94 -0.98
N LYS A 798 24.73 55.27 -0.43
CA LYS A 798 24.60 55.00 1.01
C LYS A 798 25.12 53.62 1.43
N GLU A 799 25.46 52.77 0.47
CA GLU A 799 25.91 51.41 0.72
C GLU A 799 27.44 51.29 0.66
N LYS A 800 28.00 50.42 1.50
CA LYS A 800 29.43 50.07 1.46
C LYS A 800 29.59 48.74 0.74
N LEU A 801 30.70 48.57 0.03
CA LEU A 801 31.05 47.31 -0.61
C LEU A 801 31.27 46.21 0.44
N ARG A 802 30.62 45.05 0.27
CA ARG A 802 30.72 43.86 1.12
C ARG A 802 30.77 42.61 0.27
N LEU A 803 31.50 41.60 0.76
CA LEU A 803 31.53 40.25 0.21
C LEU A 803 30.59 39.38 1.02
N GLU A 804 29.67 38.71 0.33
CA GLU A 804 28.64 37.89 0.95
C GLU A 804 28.57 36.52 0.28
N PRO A 805 28.37 35.43 1.04
CA PRO A 805 28.01 34.15 0.46
C PRO A 805 26.64 34.27 -0.19
N ILE A 806 26.47 33.71 -1.39
CA ILE A 806 25.25 33.87 -2.20
C ILE A 806 24.02 33.30 -1.49
N LYS A 807 24.20 32.24 -0.70
CA LYS A 807 23.15 31.62 0.10
C LYS A 807 23.66 31.39 1.51
N GLU A 808 23.31 32.30 2.41
CA GLU A 808 23.63 32.20 3.83
C GLU A 808 22.40 31.69 4.59
N TYR A 809 22.45 30.43 5.02
CA TYR A 809 21.39 29.82 5.84
C TYR A 809 21.81 29.62 7.29
N LYS A 810 23.10 29.81 7.59
CA LYS A 810 23.67 29.72 8.93
C LYS A 810 24.76 30.77 9.14
N ARG A 811 24.81 31.34 10.34
CA ARG A 811 25.93 32.12 10.85
C ARG A 811 26.38 31.53 12.17
N ASP A 812 27.61 31.04 12.20
CA ASP A 812 28.22 30.56 13.43
C ASP A 812 29.08 31.72 13.99
N TYR A 813 28.59 32.44 15.03
CA TYR A 813 29.32 33.55 15.67
C TYR A 813 29.47 33.29 17.18
N ASN A 814 30.69 33.39 17.72
CA ASN A 814 30.98 33.19 19.15
C ASN A 814 30.40 31.88 19.75
N GLY A 815 30.34 30.80 18.96
CA GLY A 815 29.81 29.50 19.41
C GLY A 815 28.28 29.39 19.42
N VAL A 816 27.55 30.46 19.04
CA VAL A 816 26.10 30.43 18.81
C VAL A 816 25.83 30.28 17.32
N ARG A 817 24.93 29.34 16.98
CA ARG A 817 24.50 29.07 15.60
C ARG A 817 23.18 29.78 15.32
N ASP A 818 23.24 30.85 14.55
CA ASP A 818 22.07 31.58 14.08
C ASP A 818 21.60 30.98 12.74
N LEU A 819 20.31 30.65 12.66
CA LEU A 819 19.66 30.24 11.41
C LEU A 819 19.05 31.47 10.75
N LEU A 820 19.38 31.68 9.48
CA LEU A 820 18.87 32.82 8.71
C LEU A 820 17.70 32.37 7.83
N GLY A 821 16.63 33.17 7.84
CA GLY A 821 15.52 33.03 6.90
C GLY A 821 15.91 33.46 5.48
N THR A 822 15.01 33.28 4.52
CA THR A 822 15.21 33.76 3.14
C THR A 822 15.39 35.27 3.13
N THR A 823 16.56 35.75 2.73
CA THR A 823 16.81 37.18 2.55
C THR A 823 15.98 37.68 1.37
N SER A 824 14.89 38.40 1.66
CA SER A 824 14.19 39.19 0.65
C SER A 824 15.10 40.34 0.25
N HIS A 825 15.90 40.14 -0.78
CA HIS A 825 16.60 41.23 -1.41
C HIS A 825 15.55 42.22 -1.92
N LEU A 826 15.63 43.48 -1.48
CA LEU A 826 14.80 44.51 -2.08
C LEU A 826 15.02 44.44 -3.59
N SER A 827 13.94 44.43 -4.36
CA SER A 827 14.02 44.91 -5.73
C SER A 827 14.67 46.28 -5.59
N GLN A 828 15.95 46.40 -5.94
CA GLN A 828 16.49 47.71 -6.27
C GLN A 828 15.54 48.17 -7.36
N ALA A 829 14.61 49.05 -6.98
CA ALA A 829 13.63 49.59 -7.90
C ALA A 829 14.50 50.19 -8.98
N SER A 830 14.52 49.54 -10.15
CA SER A 830 15.01 50.18 -11.35
C SER A 830 14.29 51.51 -11.35
N PHE A 831 15.04 52.58 -11.15
CA PHE A 831 14.46 53.90 -11.05
C PHE A 831 13.89 54.16 -12.44
N ILE A 832 12.62 53.83 -12.66
CA ILE A 832 11.88 54.05 -13.91
C ILE A 832 10.93 55.21 -13.61
N PRO A 833 11.44 56.43 -13.66
CA PRO A 833 10.59 57.57 -13.52
C PRO A 833 9.67 57.74 -14.75
N LYS A 834 8.41 58.17 -14.54
CA LYS A 834 7.43 58.44 -15.63
C LYS A 834 6.75 59.79 -15.42
N PRO A 835 7.19 60.86 -16.12
CA PRO A 835 6.28 61.86 -16.75
C PRO A 835 6.95 62.77 -17.83
N VAL A 836 6.50 64.03 -18.03
CA VAL A 836 6.50 64.84 -19.27
C VAL A 836 7.25 66.19 -19.13
N ASP A 837 7.84 66.61 -20.25
CA ASP A 837 8.99 67.51 -20.49
C ASP A 837 8.69 69.04 -20.41
N THR A 838 9.70 69.86 -20.07
CA THR A 838 10.10 71.12 -20.75
C THR A 838 11.18 71.91 -19.98
N SER A 839 12.27 72.27 -20.67
CA SER A 839 13.45 73.00 -20.16
C SER A 839 13.52 74.46 -20.65
N GLN A 840 14.13 75.39 -19.87
CA GLN A 840 15.24 76.29 -20.31
C GLN A 840 15.75 77.25 -19.19
N VAL A 841 16.78 78.05 -19.52
CA VAL A 841 18.03 78.34 -18.75
C VAL A 841 18.10 79.73 -18.08
N ARG A 842 18.75 79.79 -16.90
CA ARG A 842 19.06 80.98 -16.06
C ARG A 842 20.59 81.14 -15.88
N ASP A 843 21.10 82.37 -15.70
CA ASP A 843 22.53 82.68 -15.47
C ASP A 843 22.81 83.11 -14.02
N ASP A 844 23.51 82.27 -13.25
CA ASP A 844 23.70 82.40 -11.80
C ASP A 844 24.94 83.22 -11.39
N ASN A 845 25.90 83.45 -12.29
CA ASN A 845 27.18 84.08 -11.94
C ASN A 845 27.06 85.56 -11.58
N LYS A 846 26.04 86.26 -12.10
CA LYS A 846 25.78 87.69 -11.81
C LYS A 846 24.83 87.92 -10.63
N ARG A 847 24.34 86.85 -9.97
CA ARG A 847 23.26 86.89 -8.96
C ARG A 847 22.04 87.71 -9.40
N GLN A 848 21.78 87.75 -10.71
CA GLN A 848 20.63 88.44 -11.29
C GLN A 848 19.62 87.39 -11.74
N HIS A 849 18.43 87.45 -11.15
CA HIS A 849 17.34 86.55 -11.52
C HIS A 849 16.30 87.35 -12.33
N PRO A 850 16.18 87.13 -13.65
CA PRO A 850 15.32 87.94 -14.53
C PRO A 850 13.82 87.81 -14.18
N CYS A 851 13.41 86.68 -13.61
CA CYS A 851 12.02 86.41 -13.22
C CYS A 851 11.57 87.00 -11.87
N LEU A 852 12.38 87.81 -11.16
CA LEU A 852 11.97 88.49 -9.92
C LEU A 852 11.15 89.76 -10.22
N VAL A 853 9.99 89.57 -10.83
CA VAL A 853 9.01 90.61 -11.18
C VAL A 853 7.61 90.16 -10.72
N ASN A 854 6.64 91.08 -10.71
CA ASN A 854 5.24 90.70 -10.47
C ASN A 854 4.76 89.73 -11.56
N PHE A 855 3.84 88.84 -11.22
CA PHE A 855 3.33 87.81 -12.13
C PHE A 855 2.81 88.38 -13.47
N ASP A 856 2.14 89.53 -13.44
CA ASP A 856 1.64 90.21 -14.64
C ASP A 856 2.76 90.72 -15.55
N LYS A 857 3.96 90.94 -15.00
CA LYS A 857 5.14 91.46 -15.71
C LYS A 857 6.15 90.37 -16.08
N LEU A 858 5.85 89.10 -15.83
CA LEU A 858 6.71 87.99 -16.26
C LEU A 858 6.74 87.89 -17.79
N PRO A 859 7.87 87.46 -18.39
CA PRO A 859 7.89 86.99 -19.77
C PRO A 859 6.83 85.90 -19.98
N GLU A 860 6.22 85.86 -21.16
CA GLU A 860 5.11 84.94 -21.44
C GLU A 860 5.48 83.48 -21.23
N GLN A 861 6.70 83.09 -21.60
CA GLN A 861 7.24 81.74 -21.38
C GLN A 861 7.35 81.38 -19.88
N GLU A 862 7.90 82.27 -19.05
CA GLU A 862 8.05 82.09 -17.60
C GLU A 862 6.70 82.14 -16.87
N ARG A 863 5.78 82.99 -17.32
CA ARG A 863 4.40 83.05 -16.81
C ARG A 863 3.69 81.72 -17.08
N ASN A 864 3.80 81.21 -18.30
CA ASN A 864 3.23 79.92 -18.68
C ASN A 864 3.89 78.75 -17.93
N TYR A 865 5.20 78.79 -17.70
CA TYR A 865 5.91 77.80 -16.89
C TYR A 865 5.39 77.75 -15.45
N ASN A 866 5.23 78.90 -14.78
CA ASN A 866 4.68 78.96 -13.42
C ASN A 866 3.23 78.46 -13.35
N LEU A 867 2.41 78.80 -14.35
CA LEU A 867 1.04 78.28 -14.49
C LEU A 867 1.03 76.77 -14.70
N GLN A 868 1.92 76.26 -15.56
CA GLN A 868 2.05 74.84 -15.85
C GLN A 868 2.49 74.06 -14.61
N MET A 869 3.50 74.51 -13.87
CA MET A 869 3.92 73.86 -12.61
C MET A 869 2.80 73.84 -11.57
N SER A 870 2.06 74.94 -11.43
CA SER A 870 0.91 75.02 -10.52
C SER A 870 -0.21 74.08 -10.95
N LEU A 871 -0.50 74.02 -12.26
CA LEU A 871 -1.51 73.14 -12.84
C LEU A 871 -1.14 71.66 -12.69
N GLU A 872 0.11 71.28 -12.95
CA GLU A 872 0.59 69.90 -12.77
C GLU A 872 0.59 69.49 -11.30
N THR A 873 0.89 70.41 -10.38
CA THR A 873 0.76 70.16 -8.93
C THR A 873 -0.70 69.84 -8.56
N LEU A 874 -1.66 70.64 -9.04
CA LEU A 874 -3.08 70.40 -8.80
C LEU A 874 -3.60 69.11 -9.45
N LYS A 875 -3.19 68.82 -10.68
CA LYS A 875 -3.52 67.55 -11.37
C LYS A 875 -2.98 66.35 -10.60
N THR A 876 -1.74 66.43 -10.10
CA THR A 876 -1.11 65.36 -9.31
C THR A 876 -1.86 65.12 -8.00
N LEU A 877 -2.27 66.19 -7.31
CA LEU A 877 -3.11 66.10 -6.12
C LEU A 877 -4.45 65.39 -6.40
N LEU A 878 -5.11 65.73 -7.51
CA LEU A 878 -6.35 65.06 -7.93
C LEU A 878 -6.10 63.58 -8.28
N ALA A 879 -5.01 63.27 -8.99
CA ALA A 879 -4.65 61.90 -9.37
C ALA A 879 -4.28 61.02 -8.16
N PHE A 880 -3.76 61.61 -7.08
CA PHE A 880 -3.57 60.92 -5.80
C PHE A 880 -4.86 60.69 -5.01
N GLY A 881 -6.02 61.06 -5.57
CA GLY A 881 -7.33 60.85 -4.96
C GLY A 881 -7.68 61.88 -3.89
N CYS A 882 -7.01 63.04 -3.87
CA CYS A 882 -7.31 64.08 -2.91
C CYS A 882 -8.59 64.85 -3.30
N HIS A 883 -9.48 65.05 -2.34
CA HIS A 883 -10.66 65.90 -2.51
C HIS A 883 -10.31 67.36 -2.20
N VAL A 884 -10.12 68.15 -3.25
CA VAL A 884 -9.85 69.59 -3.13
C VAL A 884 -11.18 70.34 -3.13
N VAL A 885 -11.55 70.94 -1.99
CA VAL A 885 -12.83 71.63 -1.81
C VAL A 885 -12.59 73.03 -1.25
N HIS A 886 -13.39 74.00 -1.69
CA HIS A 886 -13.35 75.36 -1.17
C HIS A 886 -14.14 75.45 0.15
N ILE A 887 -13.46 75.31 1.30
CA ILE A 887 -14.12 75.19 2.62
C ILE A 887 -14.67 76.54 3.14
N LYS A 888 -13.99 77.66 2.85
CA LYS A 888 -14.41 79.01 3.26
C LYS A 888 -14.26 80.01 2.09
N PRO A 889 -15.34 80.35 1.36
CA PRO A 889 -15.29 81.25 0.19
C PRO A 889 -14.84 82.69 0.48
N LYS A 890 -14.85 83.13 1.75
CA LYS A 890 -14.41 84.47 2.15
C LYS A 890 -13.08 84.50 2.91
N ALA A 891 -12.43 83.36 3.10
CA ALA A 891 -11.16 83.29 3.84
C ALA A 891 -10.04 84.09 3.18
N GLU A 892 -10.14 84.39 1.88
CA GLU A 892 -9.16 85.19 1.14
C GLU A 892 -9.10 86.67 1.61
N GLU A 893 -10.21 87.21 2.13
CA GLU A 893 -10.27 88.57 2.67
C GLU A 893 -9.58 88.69 4.05
N ASP A 894 -9.47 87.58 4.79
CA ASP A 894 -8.82 87.50 6.11
C ASP A 894 -7.30 87.27 6.04
N LEU A 895 -6.76 86.97 4.85
CA LEU A 895 -5.34 86.64 4.68
C LEU A 895 -4.47 87.89 4.65
N GLN A 896 -3.54 87.98 5.60
CA GLN A 896 -2.53 89.04 5.63
C GLN A 896 -1.29 88.63 4.82
N ARG A 897 -0.74 89.60 4.08
CA ARG A 897 0.56 89.44 3.43
C ARG A 897 1.67 89.76 4.42
N MET A 898 2.72 88.95 4.41
CA MET A 898 3.87 89.16 5.28
C MET A 898 4.58 90.49 4.96
N LYS A 899 4.77 91.34 5.98
CA LYS A 899 5.49 92.62 5.82
C LYS A 899 7.00 92.39 5.87
N LEU A 900 7.61 92.20 4.70
CA LEU A 900 9.07 92.05 4.61
C LEU A 900 9.81 93.40 4.75
N PRO A 901 11.06 93.43 5.22
CA PRO A 901 11.89 94.63 5.23
C PRO A 901 12.30 95.10 3.81
N LYS A 902 12.85 96.33 3.69
CA LYS A 902 13.18 96.96 2.39
C LYS A 902 14.31 96.27 1.61
N ASN A 903 15.15 95.47 2.27
CA ASN A 903 16.21 94.66 1.65
C ASN A 903 15.69 93.58 0.69
N TYR A 904 14.41 93.21 0.78
CA TYR A 904 13.76 92.30 -0.18
C TYR A 904 13.19 93.02 -1.41
N MET A 905 13.29 94.35 -1.48
CA MET A 905 12.88 95.12 -2.65
C MET A 905 13.98 95.08 -3.70
N MET A 906 13.66 94.58 -4.88
CA MET A 906 14.55 94.52 -6.03
C MET A 906 14.65 95.89 -6.72
N SER A 907 15.66 96.07 -7.56
CA SER A 907 15.90 97.32 -8.31
C SER A 907 14.74 97.72 -9.25
N ASN A 908 13.92 96.75 -9.67
CA ASN A 908 12.72 96.95 -10.49
C ASN A 908 11.45 97.27 -9.66
N GLY A 909 11.59 97.48 -8.35
CA GLY A 909 10.49 97.75 -7.42
C GLY A 909 9.69 96.51 -6.98
N TYR A 910 10.06 95.31 -7.45
CA TYR A 910 9.43 94.06 -7.01
C TYR A 910 9.82 93.74 -5.57
N LYS A 911 8.83 93.39 -4.75
CA LYS A 911 9.03 92.92 -3.39
C LYS A 911 8.11 91.73 -3.16
N PRO A 912 8.64 90.52 -2.88
CA PRO A 912 7.80 89.37 -2.62
C PRO A 912 6.96 89.62 -1.37
N ALA A 913 5.69 89.22 -1.42
CA ALA A 913 4.75 89.41 -0.33
C ALA A 913 3.89 88.13 -0.19
N PRO A 914 4.49 87.01 0.29
CA PRO A 914 3.76 85.76 0.49
C PRO A 914 2.67 85.93 1.55
N LEU A 915 1.70 85.03 1.52
CA LEU A 915 0.64 84.96 2.52
C LEU A 915 1.22 84.44 3.85
N ASP A 916 0.81 85.03 4.97
CA ASP A 916 1.16 84.52 6.29
C ASP A 916 0.26 83.33 6.65
N LEU A 917 0.85 82.14 6.73
CA LEU A 917 0.15 80.87 6.95
C LEU A 917 0.72 80.11 8.17
N SER A 918 1.42 80.77 9.09
CA SER A 918 2.04 80.12 10.27
C SER A 918 1.04 79.37 11.14
N ASP A 919 -0.21 79.81 11.16
CA ASP A 919 -1.29 79.21 11.96
C ASP A 919 -1.94 77.99 11.28
N VAL A 920 -1.59 77.69 10.03
CA VAL A 920 -2.09 76.54 9.28
C VAL A 920 -1.15 75.35 9.49
N LYS A 921 -1.65 74.29 10.14
CA LYS A 921 -0.92 73.03 10.33
C LYS A 921 -1.37 72.00 9.31
N LEU A 922 -0.41 71.31 8.69
CA LEU A 922 -0.68 70.16 7.85
C LEU A 922 -1.17 68.97 8.71
N LEU A 923 -2.12 68.22 8.17
CA LEU A 923 -2.59 66.96 8.75
C LEU A 923 -1.58 65.84 8.43
N THR A 924 -1.53 64.77 9.23
CA THR A 924 -0.64 63.61 8.98
C THR A 924 -0.81 63.01 7.59
N ALA A 925 -2.04 63.00 7.06
CA ALA A 925 -2.31 62.54 5.70
C ALA A 925 -1.73 63.47 4.61
N GLN A 926 -1.63 64.78 4.91
CA GLN A 926 -1.01 65.76 4.02
C GLN A 926 0.52 65.68 4.07
N GLU A 927 1.13 65.33 5.20
CA GLU A 927 2.59 65.09 5.28
C GLU A 927 3.02 63.90 4.39
N VAL A 928 2.29 62.78 4.43
CA VAL A 928 2.54 61.64 3.53
C VAL A 928 2.32 62.03 2.06
N LEU A 929 1.38 62.95 1.80
CA LEU A 929 1.12 63.48 0.47
C LEU A 929 2.27 64.37 -0.02
N VAL A 930 2.91 65.14 0.86
CA VAL A 930 4.12 65.93 0.54
C VAL A 930 5.25 65.01 0.10
N ASP A 931 5.50 63.91 0.81
CA ASP A 931 6.52 62.93 0.42
C ASP A 931 6.24 62.32 -0.96
N LYS A 932 4.98 61.97 -1.23
CA LYS A 932 4.56 61.44 -2.55
C LYS A 932 4.68 62.46 -3.66
N LEU A 933 4.39 63.74 -3.38
CA LEU A 933 4.58 64.82 -4.35
C LEU A 933 6.06 65.06 -4.63
N ALA A 934 6.91 65.01 -3.59
CA ALA A 934 8.36 65.15 -3.71
C ALA A 934 8.97 63.97 -4.48
N GLU A 935 8.53 62.73 -4.20
CA GLU A 935 8.91 61.53 -4.95
C GLU A 935 8.50 61.67 -6.43
N ASN A 936 7.26 62.09 -6.69
CA ASN A 936 6.79 62.31 -8.06
C ASN A 936 7.63 63.39 -8.77
N ALA A 937 7.88 64.54 -8.14
CA ALA A 937 8.70 65.61 -8.71
C ALA A 937 10.14 65.16 -9.00
N HIS A 938 10.74 64.40 -8.09
CA HIS A 938 12.07 63.83 -8.28
C HIS A 938 12.08 62.82 -9.43
N ASN A 939 11.07 61.96 -9.51
CA ASN A 939 10.91 61.04 -10.61
C ASN A 939 10.78 61.81 -11.93
N VAL A 940 9.91 62.83 -12.02
CA VAL A 940 9.80 63.72 -13.19
C VAL A 940 11.15 64.15 -13.70
N TRP A 941 11.93 64.78 -12.82
CA TRP A 941 13.27 65.26 -13.13
C TRP A 941 14.21 64.14 -13.59
N ALA A 942 14.23 63.02 -12.89
CA ALA A 942 15.14 61.91 -13.18
C ALA A 942 14.89 61.32 -14.58
N LYS A 943 13.63 61.21 -15.00
CA LYS A 943 13.29 60.67 -16.33
C LYS A 943 13.81 61.54 -17.44
N ASP A 944 13.55 62.85 -17.34
CA ASP A 944 13.91 63.79 -18.38
C ASP A 944 15.41 63.82 -18.57
N ARG A 945 16.15 63.77 -17.46
CA ARG A 945 17.61 63.64 -17.51
C ARG A 945 18.04 62.35 -18.19
N ILE A 946 17.53 61.19 -17.78
CA ILE A 946 17.89 59.89 -18.38
C ILE A 946 17.58 59.89 -19.88
N ARG A 947 16.44 60.45 -20.30
CA ARG A 947 16.04 60.56 -21.71
C ARG A 947 16.93 61.51 -22.50
N GLN A 948 17.42 62.59 -21.88
CA GLN A 948 18.41 63.51 -22.42
C GLN A 948 19.83 62.89 -22.49
N GLY A 949 19.97 61.61 -22.15
CA GLY A 949 21.24 60.89 -22.20
C GLY A 949 22.07 61.01 -20.92
N TRP A 950 21.50 61.51 -19.82
CA TRP A 950 22.19 61.40 -18.53
C TRP A 950 22.33 59.93 -18.13
N THR A 951 23.55 59.57 -17.80
CA THR A 951 23.90 58.29 -17.17
C THR A 951 24.45 58.57 -15.78
N TYR A 952 24.30 57.61 -14.88
CA TYR A 952 24.83 57.72 -13.52
C TYR A 952 26.35 57.55 -13.57
N GLY A 953 27.13 58.63 -13.36
CA GLY A 953 28.60 58.59 -13.32
C GLY A 953 29.25 59.93 -13.66
N ILE A 954 30.52 60.12 -13.26
CA ILE A 954 31.28 61.38 -13.39
C ILE A 954 31.84 61.55 -14.82
N GLN A 955 30.99 61.48 -15.83
CA GLN A 955 31.38 61.63 -17.25
C GLN A 955 31.15 63.05 -17.80
N GLN A 956 31.23 64.08 -16.96
CA GLN A 956 31.31 65.48 -17.43
C GLN A 956 32.74 66.01 -17.61
N VAL A 957 33.79 65.23 -17.31
CA VAL A 957 35.19 65.73 -17.37
C VAL A 957 35.82 65.64 -18.78
N LEU A 958 35.20 64.97 -19.76
CA LEU A 958 35.76 64.85 -21.13
C LEU A 958 35.23 65.86 -22.16
N MET A 959 34.22 66.67 -21.84
CA MET A 959 33.68 67.70 -22.74
C MET A 959 34.19 69.14 -22.44
N ILE A 960 35.01 69.35 -21.40
CA ILE A 960 35.50 70.70 -20.99
C ILE A 960 37.02 70.86 -21.23
N ARG A 961 37.62 70.06 -22.12
CA ARG A 961 39.06 70.18 -22.43
C ARG A 961 39.42 70.34 -23.91
N ASN A 962 38.44 70.70 -24.74
CA ASN A 962 38.67 71.26 -26.06
C ASN A 962 37.80 72.51 -26.23
N ASP A 963 38.24 73.59 -25.59
CA ASP A 963 38.24 74.97 -26.11
C ASP A 963 39.32 75.76 -25.36
#